data_AF-A0A6J1B9P2-F1
#
_entry.id   AF-A0A6J1B9P2-F1
#
_cell.length_a   1.000
_cell.length_b   1.000
_cell.length_c   1.000
_cell.angle_alpha   90.00
_cell.angle_beta   90.00
_cell.angle_gamma   90.00
#
_symmetry.space_group_name_H-M   'P 1'
#
loop_
_entity.id
_entity.type
_entity.pdbx_description
1 polymer ?
#
loop_
_entity_poly.entity_id
_entity_poly.type
_entity_poly.pdbx_seq_one_letter_code
_entity_poly.pdbx_strand_id
1 'polypeptide(L)'
;MVIGIYIITILGAYENVLIYSNQIAQAKYVSSDPDYLSCKKKECQKYGNDGKCEISTCSGSITFHVVNIRTDIEFVFFTGGFGTPCILTRTDVPLKFSNPNSPLYGHLSSMDSTGTSMRLTWVSGDKEPQQVKYGDGKSQTSEVTTFSADDMCSSVVVPSPAKDFGWHDPGYIHTAVMTGLQPSSTFNYKYGSDSVGWSDQIQFRTPPAGGSDELKFLVFGDMGKAPLDDSAEHYIQPGSISVIKGMIEEVENGNVDSIFHIGDISYATGFLVEWDFFLHLISPVASQVTYLTAIGNHERDYADSGSWYPGPDSGGECGVAYETYFPMPTPAKDKPWYSIEQGSVHFTVISTEHDWIEQSEQYEWMKNDMASVDRSKTPWLIFTGHRPMYSSLGADDKFLKIVEPVLLDNKVDLALFGHVHNYERTCSVYNSECLAMPTKDENGIDTYDNSNYTAPVQAVVGMAGFSLDKFPDNAASWSLSRVSEFGYVRAHATKDELKLELVNSDTKDIKDSFRITKNQVSDFRVLNRRTVFQCLNSNPFLQIHVRKNSDLSNEEFVTVTVSGVLLPSPEDWIAMISPSHSNVGACPQSEAFCLQTGDISKLPLLCHYPVKAKFVSSDPDYLSCKKKECKRHSKGKCKVTTCSGSVAFHVINIRTDIEFVFFTGGFHKPCLLKRTIPLKFSSPNAPLYGHLSSIDSTGTSMRLTWISGDKKPQQVKYGNGKSQTSQVATFSQDDMCSSILIPSPAKDFGWHDPGYIHTVVMTGLQPSSTSYYKYGSDAVGWSDKIEFRTPPAGGSDELKFLVYGDMGKAPLDASAEHFIQPGSLSVVKAMVEELKNGNVDSIFHIGDISYATGFLVEWEFFLHLISPSASKVSYMTAIGNHERDYADSGSYYPGPDSGGECGVAYETYFPMPTAAKDKPWYAIEQGSVHFTVISTEHDWTENSEQYNWMKKDMASVDRSKTPWLIFAGHRPMYSSYLVKSTDDKFRDVVEPVLLANKVDLVLFGHVHNYERTCSIYKSQCLAMPRKDENGIDTYDNSNYKAPVQAVVGMAGFSLDKFSLLVTGWSLSRISEFGYVKAHATMDELMVEFVNSNTRKVQDSFRITKKQNS
;
A
#
# COMPACT_ATOMS: atom_id res chain seq x y z
N MET A 1 -6.37 52.78 -26.64
CA MET A 1 -6.99 53.02 -25.32
C MET A 1 -7.12 51.65 -24.67
N VAL A 2 -6.38 51.40 -23.58
CA VAL A 2 -6.39 50.14 -22.82
C VAL A 2 -7.35 50.31 -21.64
N ILE A 3 -8.09 49.24 -21.33
CA ILE A 3 -8.99 48.86 -20.21
C ILE A 3 -10.15 48.13 -20.90
N GLY A 4 -10.62 46.93 -20.57
CA GLY A 4 -10.42 45.97 -19.50
C GLY A 4 -11.44 44.84 -19.77
N ILE A 5 -11.19 43.67 -19.20
CA ILE A 5 -11.95 42.41 -19.34
C ILE A 5 -13.46 42.61 -19.08
N TYR A 6 -14.30 41.99 -19.91
CA TYR A 6 -15.68 41.64 -19.57
C TYR A 6 -15.93 40.16 -19.88
N ILE A 7 -16.27 39.43 -18.82
CA ILE A 7 -16.96 38.12 -18.84
C ILE A 7 -18.38 38.41 -19.35
N ILE A 8 -18.80 37.75 -20.43
CA ILE A 8 -20.19 37.81 -20.89
C ILE A 8 -20.96 36.72 -20.15
N THR A 9 -21.68 37.12 -19.10
CA THR A 9 -22.79 36.34 -18.56
C THR A 9 -24.01 36.65 -19.44
N ILE A 10 -24.48 35.69 -20.24
CA ILE A 10 -25.78 35.83 -20.92
C ILE A 10 -26.87 35.53 -19.88
N LEU A 11 -27.31 36.57 -19.18
CA LEU A 11 -28.58 36.60 -18.47
C LEU A 11 -29.35 37.85 -18.89
N GLY A 12 -30.29 37.66 -19.82
CA GLY A 12 -31.52 38.45 -20.00
C GLY A 12 -31.41 39.87 -20.57
N ALA A 13 -31.93 40.08 -21.79
CA ALA A 13 -33.11 40.92 -22.07
C ALA A 13 -33.26 41.22 -23.57
N TYR A 14 -34.51 41.19 -24.02
CA TYR A 14 -35.02 41.56 -25.34
C TYR A 14 -34.54 42.94 -25.82
N GLU A 15 -34.07 43.02 -27.07
CA GLU A 15 -34.64 43.82 -28.18
C GLU A 15 -33.63 44.01 -29.33
N ASN A 16 -33.99 43.48 -30.51
CA ASN A 16 -33.66 43.96 -31.86
C ASN A 16 -32.18 44.27 -32.22
N VAL A 17 -31.45 43.25 -32.72
CA VAL A 17 -30.93 43.21 -34.12
C VAL A 17 -30.72 41.73 -34.48
N LEU A 18 -31.56 41.24 -35.39
CA LEU A 18 -31.59 39.88 -35.90
C LEU A 18 -30.52 39.67 -36.97
N ILE A 19 -29.49 38.87 -36.67
CA ILE A 19 -28.76 38.12 -37.69
C ILE A 19 -29.04 36.64 -37.43
N TYR A 20 -30.16 36.16 -37.97
CA TYR A 20 -30.42 34.74 -38.18
C TYR A 20 -29.48 34.23 -39.28
N SER A 21 -28.24 33.88 -38.92
CA SER A 21 -27.31 33.14 -39.78
C SER A 21 -26.68 32.06 -38.92
N ASN A 22 -27.36 30.92 -38.88
CA ASN A 22 -26.99 29.72 -38.14
C ASN A 22 -25.55 29.27 -38.49
N GLN A 23 -24.81 28.86 -37.46
CA GLN A 23 -23.53 28.12 -37.53
C GLN A 23 -22.31 28.85 -38.14
N ILE A 24 -21.73 29.82 -37.43
CA ILE A 24 -20.32 30.21 -37.68
C ILE A 24 -19.43 29.16 -37.01
N ALA A 25 -18.73 28.36 -37.80
CA ALA A 25 -17.81 27.34 -37.27
C ALA A 25 -16.43 27.93 -36.90
N GLN A 26 -15.90 28.84 -37.72
CA GLN A 26 -14.61 29.52 -37.53
C GLN A 26 -14.68 30.96 -38.01
N ALA A 27 -13.91 31.85 -37.40
CA ALA A 27 -13.80 33.25 -37.82
C ALA A 27 -12.37 33.77 -37.75
N LYS A 28 -11.98 34.67 -38.66
CA LYS A 28 -10.68 35.34 -38.64
C LYS A 28 -10.82 36.82 -38.94
N TYR A 29 -9.98 37.62 -38.30
CA TYR A 29 -9.87 39.03 -38.67
C TYR A 29 -9.05 39.16 -39.95
N VAL A 30 -9.58 39.83 -40.98
CA VAL A 30 -8.82 40.10 -42.21
C VAL A 30 -7.57 40.96 -41.94
N SER A 31 -7.51 41.65 -40.79
CA SER A 31 -6.31 42.33 -40.32
C SER A 31 -5.13 41.40 -39.98
N SER A 32 -5.31 40.08 -39.93
CA SER A 32 -4.19 39.14 -39.83
C SER A 32 -3.38 39.05 -41.12
N ASP A 33 -3.91 39.50 -42.27
CA ASP A 33 -3.11 39.82 -43.46
C ASP A 33 -2.38 41.16 -43.24
N PRO A 34 -1.03 41.17 -43.10
CA PRO A 34 -0.27 42.40 -42.82
C PRO A 34 -0.35 43.45 -43.94
N ASP A 35 -0.74 43.04 -45.14
CA ASP A 35 -0.88 43.93 -46.30
C ASP A 35 -2.27 44.59 -46.40
N TYR A 36 -3.27 44.07 -45.67
CA TYR A 36 -4.65 44.54 -45.73
C TYR A 36 -4.83 45.91 -45.07
N LEU A 37 -4.44 46.06 -43.80
CA LEU A 37 -4.57 47.33 -43.07
C LEU A 37 -3.72 48.45 -43.66
N SER A 38 -2.57 48.11 -44.24
CA SER A 38 -1.70 49.05 -44.93
C SER A 38 -2.14 49.32 -46.38
N CYS A 39 -3.16 48.61 -46.87
CA CYS A 39 -3.65 48.67 -48.24
C CYS A 39 -2.50 48.60 -49.27
N LYS A 40 -1.56 47.67 -49.08
CA LYS A 40 -0.42 47.51 -50.00
C LYS A 40 -0.84 46.90 -51.34
N LYS A 41 -1.79 45.96 -51.31
CA LYS A 41 -2.42 45.36 -52.49
C LYS A 41 -3.56 46.26 -52.95
N LYS A 42 -3.24 47.29 -53.75
CA LYS A 42 -4.21 48.22 -54.35
C LYS A 42 -4.59 47.77 -55.73
N GLU A 43 -5.89 47.65 -55.98
CA GLU A 43 -6.44 47.45 -57.31
C GLU A 43 -7.25 48.67 -57.73
N CYS A 44 -7.01 49.14 -58.94
CA CYS A 44 -7.79 50.24 -59.49
C CYS A 44 -9.08 49.70 -60.11
N GLN A 45 -10.22 50.09 -59.56
CA GLN A 45 -11.53 49.70 -60.08
C GLN A 45 -12.05 50.66 -61.15
N LYS A 46 -11.51 51.89 -61.19
CA LYS A 46 -11.89 52.89 -62.19
C LYS A 46 -10.74 53.84 -62.49
N TYR A 47 -10.37 53.92 -63.77
CA TYR A 47 -9.43 54.92 -64.27
C TYR A 47 -10.18 56.14 -64.80
N GLY A 48 -9.66 57.32 -64.49
CA GLY A 48 -10.10 58.58 -65.08
C GLY A 48 -9.62 58.73 -66.52
N ASN A 49 -10.16 59.75 -67.21
CA ASN A 49 -9.80 60.03 -68.60
C ASN A 49 -8.32 60.45 -68.78
N ASP A 50 -7.60 60.76 -67.69
CA ASP A 50 -6.16 61.07 -67.67
C ASP A 50 -5.27 59.83 -67.38
N GLY A 51 -5.88 58.64 -67.30
CA GLY A 51 -5.20 57.38 -67.01
C GLY A 51 -4.84 57.18 -65.54
N LYS A 52 -5.20 58.10 -64.64
CA LYS A 52 -4.99 57.93 -63.19
C LYS A 52 -6.13 57.14 -62.57
N CYS A 53 -5.81 56.41 -61.51
CA CYS A 53 -6.82 55.68 -60.76
C CYS A 53 -7.70 56.64 -59.94
N GLU A 54 -9.01 56.66 -60.20
CA GLU A 54 -10.00 57.44 -59.44
C GLU A 54 -10.54 56.69 -58.23
N ILE A 55 -10.73 55.37 -58.36
CA ILE A 55 -11.25 54.50 -57.31
C ILE A 55 -10.31 53.31 -57.15
N SER A 56 -9.64 53.23 -56.00
CA SER A 56 -8.81 52.09 -55.63
C SER A 56 -9.47 51.30 -54.51
N THR A 57 -9.47 49.98 -54.64
CA THR A 57 -9.85 49.04 -53.57
C THR A 57 -8.61 48.39 -52.98
N CYS A 58 -8.70 48.00 -51.71
CA CYS A 58 -7.70 47.20 -51.02
C CYS A 58 -8.14 45.74 -51.04
N SER A 59 -7.21 44.80 -51.23
CA SER A 59 -7.48 43.37 -51.09
C SER A 59 -6.65 42.76 -49.97
N GLY A 60 -7.18 41.70 -49.38
CA GLY A 60 -6.51 40.88 -48.36
C GLY A 60 -6.88 39.41 -48.58
N SER A 61 -6.06 38.50 -48.08
CA SER A 61 -6.30 37.06 -48.23
C SER A 61 -6.07 36.36 -46.89
N ILE A 62 -7.00 35.46 -46.55
CA ILE A 62 -6.98 34.70 -45.31
C ILE A 62 -7.11 33.23 -45.67
N THR A 63 -6.32 32.39 -45.01
CA THR A 63 -6.34 30.93 -45.18
C THR A 63 -7.04 30.31 -43.98
N PHE A 64 -7.92 29.34 -44.20
CA PHE A 64 -8.55 28.55 -43.14
C PHE A 64 -8.12 27.08 -43.26
N HIS A 65 -7.88 26.43 -42.12
CA HIS A 65 -7.77 24.98 -42.02
C HIS A 65 -9.18 24.40 -41.87
N VAL A 66 -9.60 23.63 -42.87
CA VAL A 66 -10.98 23.16 -43.00
C VAL A 66 -11.01 21.64 -42.93
N VAL A 67 -11.87 21.09 -42.08
CA VAL A 67 -12.09 19.64 -41.92
C VAL A 67 -13.48 19.23 -42.40
N ASN A 68 -13.60 17.99 -42.88
CA ASN A 68 -14.86 17.48 -43.43
C ASN A 68 -15.91 17.23 -42.34
N ILE A 69 -16.81 18.19 -42.18
CA ILE A 69 -17.97 18.15 -41.27
C ILE A 69 -19.27 17.76 -42.00
N ARG A 70 -19.16 17.00 -43.11
CA ARG A 70 -20.27 16.43 -43.90
C ARG A 70 -21.17 17.42 -44.66
N THR A 71 -21.02 18.72 -44.44
CA THR A 71 -21.78 19.76 -45.13
C THR A 71 -20.90 20.71 -45.96
N ASP A 72 -21.52 21.47 -46.85
CA ASP A 72 -20.87 22.51 -47.64
C ASP A 72 -20.47 23.70 -46.74
N ILE A 73 -19.38 24.39 -47.07
CA ILE A 73 -18.84 25.52 -46.29
C ILE A 73 -19.00 26.82 -47.07
N GLU A 74 -19.62 27.82 -46.43
CA GLU A 74 -19.74 29.18 -46.97
C GLU A 74 -18.81 30.13 -46.19
N PHE A 75 -18.10 31.01 -46.88
CA PHE A 75 -17.34 32.08 -46.22
C PHE A 75 -18.12 33.39 -46.30
N VAL A 76 -18.31 34.03 -45.15
CA VAL A 76 -19.07 35.28 -45.01
C VAL A 76 -18.13 36.39 -44.52
N PHE A 77 -18.08 37.50 -45.24
CA PHE A 77 -17.28 38.65 -44.86
C PHE A 77 -18.13 39.65 -44.06
N PHE A 78 -17.73 39.90 -42.82
CA PHE A 78 -18.41 40.80 -41.90
C PHE A 78 -17.62 42.09 -41.66
N THR A 79 -18.33 43.18 -41.35
CA THR A 79 -17.79 44.39 -40.70
C THR A 79 -18.44 44.60 -39.33
N GLY A 80 -17.96 45.58 -38.55
CA GLY A 80 -18.51 45.90 -37.23
C GLY A 80 -17.98 45.04 -36.07
N GLY A 81 -17.04 44.14 -36.34
CA GLY A 81 -16.44 43.23 -35.34
C GLY A 81 -17.44 42.19 -34.81
N PHE A 82 -17.02 41.38 -33.82
CA PHE A 82 -17.87 40.33 -33.24
C PHE A 82 -19.05 40.85 -32.41
N GLY A 83 -18.98 42.08 -31.89
CA GLY A 83 -20.05 42.65 -31.06
C GLY A 83 -21.25 43.17 -31.85
N THR A 84 -21.02 43.63 -33.08
CA THR A 84 -22.08 44.15 -33.97
C THR A 84 -21.80 43.72 -35.43
N PRO A 85 -21.78 42.41 -35.71
CA PRO A 85 -21.41 41.92 -37.03
C PRO A 85 -22.41 42.43 -38.08
N CYS A 86 -21.93 42.81 -39.26
CA CYS A 86 -22.76 43.21 -40.39
C CYS A 86 -22.23 42.52 -41.65
N ILE A 87 -23.06 41.73 -42.31
CA ILE A 87 -22.68 40.99 -43.52
C ILE A 87 -22.42 41.99 -44.65
N LEU A 88 -21.19 41.99 -45.18
CA LEU A 88 -20.84 42.76 -46.38
C LEU A 88 -21.02 41.94 -47.64
N THR A 89 -20.52 40.71 -47.67
CA THR A 89 -20.66 39.79 -48.80
C THR A 89 -20.49 38.34 -48.34
N ARG A 90 -20.83 37.40 -49.21
CA ARG A 90 -20.61 35.96 -49.05
C ARG A 90 -19.92 35.40 -50.29
N THR A 91 -19.38 34.19 -50.20
CA THR A 91 -18.90 33.45 -51.36
C THR A 91 -20.05 33.07 -52.30
N ASP A 92 -19.90 33.30 -53.61
CA ASP A 92 -20.93 33.00 -54.61
C ASP A 92 -21.25 31.49 -54.72
N VAL A 93 -20.25 30.64 -54.46
CA VAL A 93 -20.36 29.18 -54.51
C VAL A 93 -19.77 28.61 -53.22
N PRO A 94 -20.57 27.91 -52.38
CA PRO A 94 -20.07 27.20 -51.22
C PRO A 94 -18.99 26.17 -51.58
N LEU A 95 -17.97 26.06 -50.74
CA LEU A 95 -16.91 25.06 -50.85
C LEU A 95 -17.46 23.68 -50.51
N LYS A 96 -17.23 22.71 -51.38
CA LYS A 96 -17.69 21.32 -51.20
C LYS A 96 -16.52 20.38 -51.01
N PHE A 97 -16.65 19.44 -50.08
CA PHE A 97 -15.74 18.31 -49.99
C PHE A 97 -15.97 17.36 -51.17
N SER A 98 -14.90 16.72 -51.64
CA SER A 98 -14.98 15.74 -52.73
C SER A 98 -15.85 14.52 -52.36
N ASN A 99 -15.87 14.16 -51.06
CA ASN A 99 -16.73 13.12 -50.52
C ASN A 99 -17.15 13.48 -49.07
N PRO A 100 -18.24 14.26 -48.90
CA PRO A 100 -18.71 14.66 -47.57
C PRO A 100 -19.16 13.47 -46.71
N ASN A 101 -19.55 12.35 -47.33
CA ASN A 101 -20.05 11.17 -46.62
C ASN A 101 -18.94 10.20 -46.17
N SER A 102 -17.66 10.54 -46.38
CA SER A 102 -16.54 9.68 -46.03
C SER A 102 -16.59 9.23 -44.56
N PRO A 103 -16.13 8.01 -44.24
CA PRO A 103 -15.93 7.59 -42.86
C PRO A 103 -14.71 8.30 -42.26
N LEU A 104 -14.89 8.98 -41.13
CA LEU A 104 -13.89 9.83 -40.49
C LEU A 104 -13.77 9.55 -38.99
N TYR A 105 -12.61 9.93 -38.44
CA TYR A 105 -12.37 10.05 -37.00
C TYR A 105 -12.54 8.76 -36.18
N GLY A 106 -12.08 7.63 -36.75
CA GLY A 106 -12.05 6.34 -36.07
C GLY A 106 -11.27 6.39 -34.74
N HIS A 107 -11.94 6.01 -33.65
CA HIS A 107 -11.35 5.96 -32.32
C HIS A 107 -11.74 4.68 -31.57
N LEU A 108 -10.80 4.16 -30.77
CA LEU A 108 -10.86 2.85 -30.16
C LEU A 108 -11.20 2.93 -28.67
N SER A 109 -12.01 2.00 -28.19
CA SER A 109 -12.26 1.79 -26.76
C SER A 109 -12.24 0.30 -26.40
N SER A 110 -11.86 -0.01 -25.17
CA SER A 110 -11.92 -1.38 -24.66
C SER A 110 -13.35 -1.77 -24.34
N MET A 111 -13.68 -3.03 -24.65
CA MET A 111 -15.01 -3.61 -24.42
C MET A 111 -15.06 -4.55 -23.21
N ASP A 112 -13.92 -5.13 -22.86
CA ASP A 112 -13.81 -6.11 -21.79
C ASP A 112 -12.41 -6.10 -21.18
N SER A 113 -12.29 -6.72 -20.00
CA SER A 113 -11.04 -6.89 -19.27
C SER A 113 -10.11 -7.96 -19.85
N THR A 114 -10.47 -8.64 -20.93
CA THR A 114 -9.66 -9.74 -21.50
C THR A 114 -8.63 -9.27 -22.53
N GLY A 115 -8.79 -8.05 -23.05
CA GLY A 115 -7.97 -7.53 -24.15
C GLY A 115 -8.17 -8.29 -25.47
N THR A 116 -9.23 -9.09 -25.59
CA THR A 116 -9.53 -9.89 -26.80
C THR A 116 -10.61 -9.27 -27.69
N SER A 117 -11.25 -8.19 -27.24
CA SER A 117 -12.16 -7.39 -28.05
C SER A 117 -11.96 -5.89 -27.86
N MET A 118 -12.15 -5.15 -28.95
CA MET A 118 -12.05 -3.68 -28.98
C MET A 118 -13.17 -3.11 -29.82
N ARG A 119 -13.76 -2.00 -29.37
CA ARG A 119 -14.77 -1.24 -30.10
C ARG A 119 -14.06 -0.17 -30.92
N LEU A 120 -14.46 -0.05 -32.18
CA LEU A 120 -14.11 1.07 -33.05
C LEU A 120 -15.37 1.89 -33.30
N THR A 121 -15.28 3.19 -33.08
CA THR A 121 -16.34 4.17 -33.35
C THR A 121 -15.87 5.20 -34.37
N TRP A 122 -16.70 5.58 -35.33
CA TRP A 122 -16.38 6.59 -36.35
C TRP A 122 -17.64 7.31 -36.86
N VAL A 123 -17.44 8.44 -37.54
CA VAL A 123 -18.55 9.28 -38.06
C VAL A 123 -18.59 9.21 -39.58
N SER A 124 -19.78 9.23 -40.18
CA SER A 124 -19.95 9.39 -41.62
C SER A 124 -21.24 10.14 -41.98
N GLY A 125 -21.40 10.48 -43.27
CA GLY A 125 -22.64 11.09 -43.80
C GLY A 125 -23.67 10.07 -44.28
N ASP A 126 -23.46 8.77 -44.09
CA ASP A 126 -24.35 7.71 -44.58
C ASP A 126 -24.94 6.88 -43.43
N LYS A 127 -26.26 6.70 -43.46
CA LYS A 127 -27.03 5.99 -42.43
C LYS A 127 -26.93 4.47 -42.53
N GLU A 128 -26.49 3.97 -43.68
CA GLU A 128 -26.41 2.54 -43.91
C GLU A 128 -25.25 1.92 -43.11
N PRO A 129 -25.41 0.69 -42.57
CA PRO A 129 -24.34 0.01 -41.87
C PRO A 129 -23.06 -0.11 -42.72
N GLN A 130 -21.93 0.19 -42.10
CA GLN A 130 -20.60 0.09 -42.70
C GLN A 130 -19.84 -1.10 -42.10
N GLN A 131 -18.59 -1.29 -42.48
CA GLN A 131 -17.77 -2.41 -42.01
C GLN A 131 -16.43 -1.94 -41.47
N VAL A 132 -15.94 -2.64 -40.45
CA VAL A 132 -14.52 -2.65 -40.08
C VAL A 132 -13.90 -3.95 -40.57
N LYS A 133 -12.79 -3.85 -41.32
CA LYS A 133 -11.97 -4.99 -41.74
C LYS A 133 -10.69 -4.98 -40.92
N TYR A 134 -10.36 -6.08 -40.26
CA TYR A 134 -9.22 -6.19 -39.34
C TYR A 134 -8.61 -7.58 -39.34
N GLY A 135 -7.39 -7.71 -38.81
CA GLY A 135 -6.74 -9.00 -38.50
C GLY A 135 -6.82 -10.04 -39.61
N ASP A 136 -5.99 -9.88 -40.66
CA ASP A 136 -5.80 -10.80 -41.81
C ASP A 136 -7.08 -11.48 -42.31
N GLY A 137 -8.14 -10.68 -42.54
CA GLY A 137 -9.35 -11.10 -43.27
C GLY A 137 -10.64 -11.18 -42.46
N LYS A 138 -10.66 -10.72 -41.20
CA LYS A 138 -11.91 -10.58 -40.42
C LYS A 138 -12.65 -9.30 -40.82
N SER A 139 -13.97 -9.32 -40.68
CA SER A 139 -14.83 -8.16 -40.89
C SER A 139 -15.98 -8.17 -39.89
N GLN A 140 -16.40 -6.99 -39.43
CA GLN A 140 -17.58 -6.80 -38.58
C GLN A 140 -18.40 -5.63 -39.13
N THR A 141 -19.73 -5.78 -39.09
CA THR A 141 -20.67 -4.73 -39.51
C THR A 141 -20.93 -3.79 -38.35
N SER A 142 -21.00 -2.48 -38.63
CA SER A 142 -21.28 -1.47 -37.63
C SER A 142 -22.76 -1.43 -37.25
N GLU A 143 -23.04 -1.22 -35.98
CA GLU A 143 -24.29 -0.59 -35.54
C GLU A 143 -24.23 0.91 -35.86
N VAL A 144 -25.38 1.51 -36.17
CA VAL A 144 -25.46 2.92 -36.58
C VAL A 144 -26.39 3.66 -35.61
N THR A 145 -25.91 4.78 -35.09
CA THR A 145 -26.63 5.66 -34.17
C THR A 145 -26.50 7.11 -34.62
N THR A 146 -27.40 7.96 -34.16
CA THR A 146 -27.38 9.41 -34.39
C THR A 146 -28.28 10.07 -33.35
N PHE A 147 -28.24 11.39 -33.29
CA PHE A 147 -29.15 12.21 -32.49
C PHE A 147 -29.59 13.43 -33.31
N SER A 148 -30.67 14.07 -32.88
CA SER A 148 -31.30 15.23 -33.51
C SER A 148 -31.37 16.41 -32.54
N ALA A 149 -31.71 17.60 -33.04
CA ALA A 149 -31.91 18.78 -32.20
C ALA A 149 -32.99 18.54 -31.13
N ASP A 150 -33.98 17.70 -31.44
CA ASP A 150 -35.07 17.38 -30.51
C ASP A 150 -34.61 16.58 -29.30
N ASP A 151 -33.52 15.80 -29.43
CA ASP A 151 -32.90 15.05 -28.34
C ASP A 151 -32.14 15.93 -27.37
N MET A 152 -31.74 17.15 -27.78
CA MET A 152 -31.04 18.10 -26.91
C MET A 152 -31.99 18.68 -25.86
N CYS A 153 -31.46 18.93 -24.67
CA CYS A 153 -32.21 19.54 -23.57
C CYS A 153 -32.38 21.04 -23.80
N SER A 154 -33.50 21.59 -23.36
CA SER A 154 -33.78 23.03 -23.35
C SER A 154 -34.82 23.32 -22.28
N SER A 155 -34.72 24.45 -21.59
CA SER A 155 -35.67 24.87 -20.56
C SER A 155 -36.20 26.28 -20.83
N VAL A 156 -37.30 26.64 -20.19
CA VAL A 156 -37.87 28.00 -20.31
C VAL A 156 -36.95 29.06 -19.69
N VAL A 157 -36.16 28.68 -18.68
CA VAL A 157 -35.32 29.60 -17.90
C VAL A 157 -33.93 29.75 -18.50
N VAL A 158 -33.40 28.67 -19.07
CA VAL A 158 -32.10 28.62 -19.75
C VAL A 158 -32.36 28.04 -21.14
N PRO A 159 -32.35 28.85 -22.21
CA PRO A 159 -32.40 28.37 -23.59
C PRO A 159 -31.15 27.57 -23.96
N SER A 160 -31.29 26.64 -24.90
CA SER A 160 -30.24 25.71 -25.31
C SER A 160 -29.63 26.10 -26.65
N PRO A 161 -28.34 26.49 -26.69
CA PRO A 161 -27.59 26.57 -27.95
C PRO A 161 -27.62 25.25 -28.72
N ALA A 162 -27.48 24.11 -28.02
CA ALA A 162 -27.49 22.77 -28.63
C ALA A 162 -28.77 22.48 -29.43
N LYS A 163 -29.92 22.98 -28.95
CA LYS A 163 -31.23 22.78 -29.58
C LYS A 163 -31.57 23.86 -30.63
N ASP A 164 -30.86 24.98 -30.63
CA ASP A 164 -31.16 26.16 -31.45
C ASP A 164 -29.99 26.50 -32.38
N PHE A 165 -29.34 27.66 -32.18
CA PHE A 165 -28.37 28.19 -33.15
C PHE A 165 -27.01 27.47 -33.16
N GLY A 166 -26.69 26.71 -32.12
CA GLY A 166 -25.48 25.89 -32.00
C GLY A 166 -25.65 24.43 -32.46
N TRP A 167 -26.89 24.02 -32.76
CA TRP A 167 -27.18 22.72 -33.37
C TRP A 167 -26.36 22.54 -34.65
N HIS A 168 -25.77 21.36 -34.84
CA HIS A 168 -25.14 20.92 -36.08
C HIS A 168 -25.43 19.43 -36.25
N ASP A 169 -25.76 19.00 -37.46
CA ASP A 169 -26.10 17.60 -37.72
C ASP A 169 -24.86 16.70 -37.51
N PRO A 170 -24.90 15.76 -36.56
CA PRO A 170 -23.75 14.92 -36.24
C PRO A 170 -23.45 13.88 -37.34
N GLY A 171 -24.31 13.75 -38.34
CA GLY A 171 -24.29 12.65 -39.30
C GLY A 171 -24.68 11.34 -38.63
N TYR A 172 -23.94 10.29 -38.93
CA TYR A 172 -24.18 8.94 -38.41
C TYR A 172 -22.93 8.40 -37.75
N ILE A 173 -23.09 7.96 -36.50
CA ILE A 173 -22.03 7.38 -35.68
C ILE A 173 -22.12 5.86 -35.80
N HIS A 174 -21.05 5.27 -36.30
CA HIS A 174 -20.91 3.84 -36.55
C HIS A 174 -20.06 3.22 -35.45
N THR A 175 -20.52 2.10 -34.89
CA THR A 175 -19.80 1.36 -33.86
C THR A 175 -19.67 -0.11 -34.26
N ALA A 176 -18.46 -0.67 -34.25
CA ALA A 176 -18.23 -2.09 -34.50
C ALA A 176 -17.25 -2.70 -33.49
N VAL A 177 -17.55 -3.91 -33.02
CA VAL A 177 -16.69 -4.63 -32.05
C VAL A 177 -15.81 -5.64 -32.77
N MET A 178 -14.51 -5.37 -32.81
CA MET A 178 -13.48 -6.29 -33.29
C MET A 178 -13.23 -7.37 -32.25
N THR A 179 -13.53 -8.63 -32.57
CA THR A 179 -13.39 -9.78 -31.65
C THR A 179 -12.32 -10.78 -32.09
N GLY A 180 -11.89 -11.62 -31.15
CA GLY A 180 -10.88 -12.65 -31.36
C GLY A 180 -9.49 -12.05 -31.61
N LEU A 181 -9.22 -10.91 -30.97
CA LEU A 181 -7.90 -10.30 -30.90
C LEU A 181 -7.07 -11.03 -29.84
N GLN A 182 -5.77 -10.77 -29.84
CA GLN A 182 -4.87 -11.19 -28.77
C GLN A 182 -4.50 -9.95 -27.95
N PRO A 183 -4.40 -10.05 -26.61
CA PRO A 183 -3.95 -8.93 -25.78
C PRO A 183 -2.49 -8.57 -26.09
N SER A 184 -2.11 -7.33 -25.79
CA SER A 184 -0.75 -6.78 -26.00
C SER A 184 -0.19 -6.98 -27.42
N SER A 185 -1.05 -7.00 -28.43
CA SER A 185 -0.69 -7.38 -29.81
C SER A 185 -1.11 -6.30 -30.81
N THR A 186 -0.33 -6.19 -31.89
CA THR A 186 -0.56 -5.19 -32.94
C THR A 186 -1.36 -5.79 -34.10
N PHE A 187 -2.35 -5.05 -34.58
CA PHE A 187 -3.21 -5.41 -35.70
C PHE A 187 -3.38 -4.23 -36.65
N ASN A 188 -3.81 -4.52 -37.88
CA ASN A 188 -4.23 -3.50 -38.83
C ASN A 188 -5.76 -3.54 -38.98
N TYR A 189 -6.37 -2.37 -39.19
CA TYR A 189 -7.78 -2.24 -39.54
C TYR A 189 -8.01 -1.11 -40.54
N LYS A 190 -9.17 -1.15 -41.20
CA LYS A 190 -9.76 -0.02 -41.91
C LYS A 190 -11.27 -0.10 -41.82
N TYR A 191 -11.96 1.02 -41.93
CA TYR A 191 -13.41 1.10 -41.76
C TYR A 191 -14.07 1.90 -42.88
N GLY A 192 -15.32 1.57 -43.21
CA GLY A 192 -16.06 2.21 -44.29
C GLY A 192 -16.91 1.23 -45.11
N SER A 193 -17.25 1.62 -46.32
CA SER A 193 -18.01 0.82 -47.28
C SER A 193 -17.64 1.17 -48.72
N ASP A 194 -18.08 0.36 -49.67
CA ASP A 194 -17.89 0.68 -51.08
C ASP A 194 -18.77 1.85 -51.56
N SER A 195 -19.84 2.21 -50.80
CA SER A 195 -20.74 3.32 -51.13
C SER A 195 -20.19 4.69 -50.72
N VAL A 196 -19.50 4.77 -49.59
CA VAL A 196 -18.95 6.03 -49.06
C VAL A 196 -17.42 6.09 -49.03
N GLY A 197 -16.75 5.03 -49.47
CA GLY A 197 -15.29 4.91 -49.41
C GLY A 197 -14.80 4.27 -48.11
N TRP A 198 -13.51 3.97 -48.09
CA TRP A 198 -12.82 3.34 -46.97
C TRP A 198 -11.80 4.31 -46.37
N SER A 199 -11.62 4.25 -45.06
CA SER A 199 -10.49 4.88 -44.38
C SER A 199 -9.16 4.33 -44.89
N ASP A 200 -8.08 5.05 -44.60
CA ASP A 200 -6.74 4.49 -44.66
C ASP A 200 -6.60 3.27 -43.74
N GLN A 201 -5.64 2.42 -44.07
CA GLN A 201 -5.30 1.29 -43.20
C GLN A 201 -4.48 1.80 -42.00
N ILE A 202 -4.98 1.55 -40.80
CA ILE A 202 -4.42 2.02 -39.54
C ILE A 202 -3.91 0.82 -38.74
N GLN A 203 -2.79 1.01 -38.06
CA GLN A 203 -2.25 0.03 -37.13
C GLN A 203 -2.66 0.41 -35.70
N PHE A 204 -3.08 -0.58 -34.91
CA PHE A 204 -3.42 -0.39 -33.49
C PHE A 204 -2.85 -1.50 -32.62
N ARG A 205 -2.74 -1.23 -31.32
CA ARG A 205 -2.30 -2.18 -30.31
C ARG A 205 -3.40 -2.44 -29.30
N THR A 206 -3.65 -3.71 -28.99
CA THR A 206 -4.58 -4.11 -27.92
C THR A 206 -3.94 -3.90 -26.54
N PRO A 207 -4.73 -3.54 -25.52
CA PRO A 207 -4.22 -3.41 -24.16
C PRO A 207 -3.84 -4.79 -23.58
N PRO A 208 -3.02 -4.83 -22.51
CA PRO A 208 -2.82 -6.03 -21.71
C PRO A 208 -4.14 -6.50 -21.09
N ALA A 209 -4.33 -7.82 -21.02
CA ALA A 209 -5.46 -8.41 -20.30
C ALA A 209 -5.35 -8.13 -18.79
N GLY A 210 -6.50 -8.00 -18.12
CA GLY A 210 -6.56 -7.93 -16.65
C GLY A 210 -5.85 -9.11 -15.99
N GLY A 211 -5.05 -8.82 -14.98
CA GLY A 211 -4.18 -9.78 -14.30
C GLY A 211 -2.78 -9.94 -14.88
N SER A 212 -2.47 -9.28 -16.01
CA SER A 212 -1.11 -9.25 -16.56
C SER A 212 -0.17 -8.42 -15.66
N ASP A 213 1.14 -8.59 -15.82
CA ASP A 213 2.10 -8.06 -14.86
C ASP A 213 2.29 -6.53 -14.92
N GLU A 214 1.93 -5.90 -16.03
CA GLU A 214 2.23 -4.49 -16.29
C GLU A 214 1.14 -3.79 -17.12
N LEU A 215 0.96 -2.48 -16.88
CA LEU A 215 0.19 -1.54 -17.69
C LEU A 215 0.92 -0.20 -17.79
N LYS A 216 1.01 0.38 -19.00
CA LYS A 216 1.44 1.77 -19.22
C LYS A 216 0.30 2.59 -19.79
N PHE A 217 -0.08 3.68 -19.12
CA PHE A 217 -1.21 4.49 -19.56
C PHE A 217 -0.97 5.98 -19.38
N LEU A 218 -1.69 6.78 -20.17
CA LEU A 218 -1.77 8.23 -20.01
C LEU A 218 -3.11 8.60 -19.38
N VAL A 219 -3.14 9.60 -18.51
CA VAL A 219 -4.37 10.09 -17.87
C VAL A 219 -4.36 11.61 -17.72
N PHE A 220 -5.51 12.22 -18.03
CA PHE A 220 -5.73 13.68 -17.94
C PHE A 220 -7.23 14.00 -18.06
N GLY A 221 -7.64 15.19 -17.62
CA GLY A 221 -8.95 15.79 -17.90
C GLY A 221 -8.82 17.11 -18.67
N ASP A 222 -9.93 17.64 -19.17
CA ASP A 222 -10.06 19.07 -19.52
C ASP A 222 -9.20 19.50 -20.73
N MET A 223 -8.99 18.60 -21.69
CA MET A 223 -8.14 18.89 -22.85
C MET A 223 -8.83 19.79 -23.85
N GLY A 224 -10.11 19.56 -24.14
CA GLY A 224 -10.85 20.28 -25.18
C GLY A 224 -10.18 20.27 -26.54
N LYS A 225 -10.46 21.30 -27.33
CA LYS A 225 -9.88 21.51 -28.67
C LYS A 225 -9.36 22.94 -28.86
N ALA A 226 -8.51 23.08 -29.87
CA ALA A 226 -8.13 24.37 -30.39
C ALA A 226 -7.93 24.29 -31.90
N PRO A 227 -8.14 25.39 -32.64
CA PRO A 227 -7.89 25.41 -34.07
C PRO A 227 -6.40 25.17 -34.37
N LEU A 228 -6.12 24.47 -35.47
CA LEU A 228 -4.76 24.25 -35.98
C LEU A 228 -4.18 25.47 -36.71
N ASP A 229 -4.96 26.55 -36.81
CA ASP A 229 -4.60 27.83 -37.39
C ASP A 229 -5.04 28.98 -36.47
N ASP A 230 -4.86 30.23 -36.90
CA ASP A 230 -5.21 31.43 -36.12
C ASP A 230 -6.73 31.74 -36.11
N SER A 231 -7.59 30.74 -36.30
CA SER A 231 -9.05 30.91 -36.23
C SER A 231 -9.50 31.25 -34.80
N ALA A 232 -10.54 32.05 -34.71
CA ALA A 232 -11.38 32.16 -33.54
C ALA A 232 -12.54 31.17 -33.66
N GLU A 233 -12.82 30.47 -32.57
CA GLU A 233 -13.91 29.51 -32.41
C GLU A 233 -14.64 29.78 -31.09
N HIS A 234 -15.76 29.10 -30.86
CA HIS A 234 -16.39 29.11 -29.55
C HIS A 234 -15.45 28.36 -28.58
N TYR A 235 -15.09 29.03 -27.48
CA TYR A 235 -14.33 28.48 -26.37
C TYR A 235 -13.03 27.72 -26.74
N ILE A 236 -11.89 28.43 -26.79
CA ILE A 236 -10.58 27.86 -27.17
C ILE A 236 -9.83 27.33 -25.93
N GLN A 237 -9.33 26.09 -26.00
CA GLN A 237 -8.47 25.48 -24.97
C GLN A 237 -6.98 25.56 -25.36
N PRO A 238 -6.23 26.55 -24.87
CA PRO A 238 -4.89 26.88 -25.38
C PRO A 238 -3.84 25.76 -25.24
N GLY A 239 -3.97 24.85 -24.26
CA GLY A 239 -3.03 23.74 -24.07
C GLY A 239 -3.31 22.50 -24.93
N SER A 240 -4.48 22.42 -25.58
CA SER A 240 -4.93 21.22 -26.29
C SER A 240 -3.93 20.76 -27.37
N ILE A 241 -3.38 21.70 -28.15
CA ILE A 241 -2.43 21.40 -29.24
C ILE A 241 -1.07 20.89 -28.72
N SER A 242 -0.55 21.46 -27.62
CA SER A 242 0.75 21.02 -27.09
C SER A 242 0.63 19.64 -26.45
N VAL A 243 -0.45 19.40 -25.70
CA VAL A 243 -0.69 18.10 -25.04
C VAL A 243 -0.89 17.00 -26.05
N ILE A 244 -1.73 17.18 -27.07
CA ILE A 244 -1.96 16.12 -28.07
C ILE A 244 -0.68 15.79 -28.84
N LYS A 245 0.19 16.78 -29.13
CA LYS A 245 1.50 16.54 -29.75
C LYS A 245 2.40 15.69 -28.86
N GLY A 246 2.43 15.96 -27.55
CA GLY A 246 3.19 15.11 -26.62
C GLY A 246 2.66 13.69 -26.53
N MET A 247 1.34 13.52 -26.54
CA MET A 247 0.74 12.20 -26.55
C MET A 247 1.01 11.42 -27.84
N ILE A 248 1.02 12.09 -29.00
CA ILE A 248 1.40 11.48 -30.29
C ILE A 248 2.80 10.88 -30.18
N GLU A 249 3.77 11.65 -29.65
CA GLU A 249 5.14 11.17 -29.46
C GLU A 249 5.19 9.95 -28.52
N GLU A 250 4.44 9.95 -27.41
CA GLU A 250 4.40 8.80 -26.48
C GLU A 250 3.82 7.53 -27.12
N VAL A 251 2.77 7.67 -27.93
CA VAL A 251 2.14 6.57 -28.67
C VAL A 251 3.06 6.04 -29.77
N GLU A 252 3.68 6.92 -30.55
CA GLU A 252 4.64 6.56 -31.61
C GLU A 252 5.88 5.83 -31.06
N ASN A 253 6.30 6.17 -29.84
CA ASN A 253 7.40 5.49 -29.14
C ASN A 253 7.01 4.09 -28.61
N GLY A 254 5.74 3.69 -28.72
CA GLY A 254 5.26 2.38 -28.27
C GLY A 254 5.21 2.21 -26.74
N ASN A 255 5.21 3.32 -25.99
CA ASN A 255 5.26 3.32 -24.52
C ASN A 255 3.88 3.41 -23.85
N VAL A 256 2.79 3.39 -24.63
CA VAL A 256 1.42 3.58 -24.14
C VAL A 256 0.57 2.38 -24.56
N ASP A 257 -0.11 1.77 -23.60
CA ASP A 257 -1.13 0.74 -23.86
C ASP A 257 -2.53 1.37 -23.95
N SER A 258 -2.80 2.41 -23.15
CA SER A 258 -4.13 3.01 -23.00
C SER A 258 -4.09 4.50 -22.63
N ILE A 259 -5.15 5.22 -22.96
CA ILE A 259 -5.38 6.64 -22.62
C ILE A 259 -6.71 6.76 -21.86
N PHE A 260 -6.71 7.52 -20.77
CA PHE A 260 -7.90 7.86 -19.98
C PHE A 260 -8.11 9.38 -19.98
N HIS A 261 -9.18 9.85 -20.65
CA HIS A 261 -9.60 11.25 -20.68
C HIS A 261 -10.79 11.44 -19.73
N ILE A 262 -10.54 11.95 -18.53
CA ILE A 262 -11.48 11.86 -17.39
C ILE A 262 -12.41 13.09 -17.27
N GLY A 263 -13.14 13.37 -18.35
CA GLY A 263 -14.20 14.39 -18.44
C GLY A 263 -13.74 15.73 -19.02
N ASP A 264 -14.73 16.54 -19.39
CA ASP A 264 -14.59 17.80 -20.14
C ASP A 264 -13.82 17.60 -21.45
N ILE A 265 -14.50 16.90 -22.34
CA ILE A 265 -13.91 16.25 -23.49
C ILE A 265 -13.59 17.25 -24.60
N SER A 266 -14.62 17.88 -25.17
CA SER A 266 -14.49 18.76 -26.33
C SER A 266 -14.74 20.24 -26.01
N TYR A 267 -15.43 20.53 -24.91
CA TYR A 267 -16.02 21.83 -24.60
C TYR A 267 -16.94 22.38 -25.71
N ALA A 268 -17.55 21.50 -26.53
CA ALA A 268 -18.52 21.90 -27.54
C ALA A 268 -19.65 22.75 -26.94
N THR A 269 -20.11 22.41 -25.74
CA THR A 269 -21.00 23.24 -24.90
C THR A 269 -22.19 23.82 -25.67
N GLY A 270 -22.81 22.97 -26.49
CA GLY A 270 -23.96 23.29 -27.33
C GLY A 270 -23.64 23.80 -28.73
N PHE A 271 -22.35 23.87 -29.12
CA PHE A 271 -21.89 24.12 -30.48
C PHE A 271 -21.41 22.80 -31.11
N LEU A 272 -22.35 22.02 -31.63
CA LEU A 272 -22.16 20.59 -31.90
C LEU A 272 -21.10 20.27 -32.96
N VAL A 273 -20.78 21.24 -33.84
CA VAL A 273 -19.71 21.09 -34.85
C VAL A 273 -18.33 20.90 -34.21
N GLU A 274 -18.14 21.35 -32.97
CA GLU A 274 -16.86 21.26 -32.27
C GLU A 274 -16.48 19.84 -31.88
N TRP A 275 -17.46 18.93 -31.76
CA TRP A 275 -17.20 17.50 -31.62
C TRP A 275 -16.39 16.95 -32.80
N ASP A 276 -16.67 17.39 -34.04
CA ASP A 276 -15.89 16.96 -35.22
C ASP A 276 -14.46 17.50 -35.18
N PHE A 277 -14.27 18.74 -34.70
CA PHE A 277 -12.94 19.34 -34.55
C PHE A 277 -12.13 18.60 -33.49
N PHE A 278 -12.76 18.26 -32.37
CA PHE A 278 -12.14 17.46 -31.31
C PHE A 278 -11.81 16.04 -31.80
N LEU A 279 -12.75 15.35 -32.44
CA LEU A 279 -12.54 14.01 -32.98
C LEU A 279 -11.42 13.98 -34.03
N HIS A 280 -11.34 15.01 -34.88
CA HIS A 280 -10.21 15.20 -35.78
C HIS A 280 -8.89 15.34 -35.02
N LEU A 281 -8.85 16.16 -33.97
CA LEU A 281 -7.66 16.44 -33.18
C LEU A 281 -7.08 15.19 -32.51
N ILE A 282 -7.93 14.33 -31.94
CA ILE A 282 -7.49 13.12 -31.22
C ILE A 282 -7.25 11.91 -32.12
N SER A 283 -7.71 11.94 -33.37
CA SER A 283 -7.60 10.82 -34.31
C SER A 283 -6.19 10.21 -34.40
N PRO A 284 -5.09 10.99 -34.38
CA PRO A 284 -3.73 10.42 -34.43
C PRO A 284 -3.39 9.47 -33.27
N VAL A 285 -3.99 9.63 -32.09
CA VAL A 285 -3.75 8.74 -30.93
C VAL A 285 -4.88 7.76 -30.71
N ALA A 286 -6.13 8.23 -30.79
CA ALA A 286 -7.31 7.44 -30.45
C ALA A 286 -7.58 6.33 -31.48
N SER A 287 -7.03 6.43 -32.69
CA SER A 287 -7.11 5.38 -33.70
C SER A 287 -6.10 4.24 -33.51
N GLN A 288 -5.10 4.41 -32.62
CA GLN A 288 -3.97 3.48 -32.46
C GLN A 288 -3.96 2.74 -31.11
N VAL A 289 -4.46 3.36 -30.05
CA VAL A 289 -4.55 2.78 -28.70
C VAL A 289 -5.94 3.05 -28.11
N THR A 290 -6.27 2.38 -27.01
CA THR A 290 -7.58 2.60 -26.37
C THR A 290 -7.69 4.02 -25.81
N TYR A 291 -8.82 4.66 -26.05
CA TYR A 291 -9.17 6.00 -25.57
C TYR A 291 -10.45 5.90 -24.74
N LEU A 292 -10.27 5.73 -23.43
CA LEU A 292 -11.33 5.58 -22.45
C LEU A 292 -11.69 6.94 -21.86
N THR A 293 -12.96 7.17 -21.57
CA THR A 293 -13.44 8.49 -21.15
C THR A 293 -14.35 8.41 -19.93
N ALA A 294 -14.28 9.42 -19.06
CA ALA A 294 -15.34 9.70 -18.09
C ALA A 294 -16.16 10.91 -18.59
N ILE A 295 -17.41 11.04 -18.12
CA ILE A 295 -18.27 12.20 -18.45
C ILE A 295 -17.99 13.35 -17.47
N GLY A 296 -17.85 14.58 -17.99
CA GLY A 296 -17.70 15.80 -17.19
C GLY A 296 -18.94 16.71 -17.21
N ASN A 297 -18.83 17.86 -16.55
CA ASN A 297 -19.93 18.81 -16.45
C ASN A 297 -20.24 19.48 -17.79
N HIS A 298 -19.23 19.74 -18.62
CA HIS A 298 -19.45 20.29 -19.96
C HIS A 298 -20.07 19.30 -20.94
N GLU A 299 -20.15 18.02 -20.59
CA GLU A 299 -20.95 17.04 -21.33
C GLU A 299 -22.37 16.91 -20.78
N ARG A 300 -22.58 16.99 -19.46
CA ARG A 300 -23.83 16.54 -18.81
C ARG A 300 -24.71 17.63 -18.20
N ASP A 301 -24.15 18.71 -17.66
CA ASP A 301 -24.89 19.61 -16.78
C ASP A 301 -25.85 20.50 -17.56
N TYR A 302 -27.14 20.36 -17.25
CA TYR A 302 -28.21 21.20 -17.79
C TYR A 302 -29.45 21.18 -16.88
N ALA A 303 -30.20 22.29 -16.88
CA ALA A 303 -31.45 22.38 -16.14
C ALA A 303 -32.47 21.31 -16.58
N ASP A 304 -33.18 20.71 -15.62
CA ASP A 304 -34.21 19.67 -15.82
C ASP A 304 -33.73 18.39 -16.54
N SER A 305 -32.41 18.20 -16.68
CA SER A 305 -31.85 17.03 -17.37
C SER A 305 -31.63 15.81 -16.46
N GLY A 306 -31.83 15.94 -15.14
CA GLY A 306 -31.47 14.92 -14.16
C GLY A 306 -30.01 14.93 -13.71
N SER A 307 -29.19 15.89 -14.17
CA SER A 307 -27.85 16.12 -13.61
C SER A 307 -27.93 16.49 -12.12
N TRP A 308 -26.97 15.99 -11.34
CA TRP A 308 -26.77 16.36 -9.94
C TRP A 308 -26.41 17.84 -9.77
N TYR A 309 -25.67 18.41 -10.74
CA TYR A 309 -25.34 19.83 -10.80
C TYR A 309 -26.10 20.45 -11.98
N PRO A 310 -27.32 20.97 -11.79
CA PRO A 310 -28.17 21.46 -12.88
C PRO A 310 -27.74 22.86 -13.39
N GLY A 311 -26.43 23.06 -13.58
CA GLY A 311 -25.84 24.24 -14.22
C GLY A 311 -25.99 24.19 -15.76
N PRO A 312 -25.70 25.29 -16.47
CA PRO A 312 -25.83 25.35 -17.93
C PRO A 312 -24.59 24.84 -18.70
N ASP A 313 -23.61 24.22 -18.01
CA ASP A 313 -22.25 24.03 -18.52
C ASP A 313 -22.19 23.23 -19.84
N SER A 314 -23.12 22.30 -20.07
CA SER A 314 -23.19 21.53 -21.33
C SER A 314 -23.80 22.29 -22.51
N GLY A 315 -24.35 23.48 -22.30
CA GLY A 315 -25.05 24.24 -23.35
C GLY A 315 -26.28 23.51 -23.93
N GLY A 316 -26.83 22.54 -23.19
CA GLY A 316 -28.01 21.78 -23.55
C GLY A 316 -27.74 20.43 -24.22
N GLU A 317 -26.48 20.01 -24.30
CA GLU A 317 -26.13 18.66 -24.79
C GLU A 317 -26.60 17.55 -23.84
N CYS A 318 -26.59 17.82 -22.54
CA CYS A 318 -27.12 16.97 -21.48
C CYS A 318 -26.76 15.47 -21.59
N GLY A 319 -25.52 15.18 -21.99
CA GLY A 319 -24.94 13.84 -22.12
C GLY A 319 -25.18 13.15 -23.46
N VAL A 320 -26.08 13.66 -24.31
CA VAL A 320 -26.50 12.97 -25.54
C VAL A 320 -25.35 12.83 -26.54
N ALA A 321 -24.60 13.92 -26.77
CA ALA A 321 -23.47 13.88 -27.69
C ALA A 321 -22.35 12.97 -27.17
N TYR A 322 -21.99 13.10 -25.88
CA TYR A 322 -20.99 12.26 -25.23
C TYR A 322 -21.31 10.76 -25.35
N GLU A 323 -22.50 10.32 -24.94
CA GLU A 323 -22.86 8.90 -24.97
C GLU A 323 -22.92 8.32 -26.39
N THR A 324 -23.19 9.17 -27.38
CA THR A 324 -23.24 8.75 -28.78
C THR A 324 -21.85 8.64 -29.39
N TYR A 325 -20.99 9.66 -29.20
CA TYR A 325 -19.63 9.66 -29.74
C TYR A 325 -18.71 8.70 -28.99
N PHE A 326 -18.85 8.60 -27.66
CA PHE A 326 -18.00 7.80 -26.79
C PHE A 326 -18.83 6.71 -26.07
N PRO A 327 -19.32 5.70 -26.79
CA PRO A 327 -20.01 4.59 -26.16
C PRO A 327 -18.98 3.78 -25.36
N MET A 328 -18.92 4.02 -24.05
CA MET A 328 -18.12 3.25 -23.09
C MET A 328 -18.82 1.92 -22.74
N PRO A 329 -18.16 0.96 -22.05
CA PRO A 329 -18.80 -0.31 -21.64
C PRO A 329 -19.74 -0.12 -20.43
N THR A 330 -20.73 0.76 -20.58
CA THR A 330 -21.64 1.18 -19.51
C THR A 330 -22.81 0.20 -19.33
N PRO A 331 -23.42 0.13 -18.14
CA PRO A 331 -24.56 -0.77 -17.88
C PRO A 331 -25.80 -0.47 -18.73
N ALA A 332 -26.06 0.81 -19.01
CA ALA A 332 -27.18 1.27 -19.83
C ALA A 332 -26.96 2.72 -20.30
N LYS A 333 -27.90 3.23 -21.11
CA LYS A 333 -28.01 4.65 -21.46
C LYS A 333 -28.28 5.50 -20.20
N ASP A 334 -27.71 6.71 -20.13
CA ASP A 334 -27.76 7.63 -18.98
C ASP A 334 -27.23 7.00 -17.68
N LYS A 335 -26.29 6.05 -17.82
CA LYS A 335 -25.55 5.41 -16.72
C LYS A 335 -24.06 5.34 -17.06
N PRO A 336 -23.38 6.49 -17.22
CA PRO A 336 -22.05 6.56 -17.84
C PRO A 336 -20.89 6.03 -16.98
N TRP A 337 -21.17 5.35 -15.86
CA TRP A 337 -20.16 4.72 -15.01
C TRP A 337 -19.87 3.28 -15.46
N TYR A 338 -18.62 2.86 -15.37
CA TYR A 338 -18.18 1.52 -15.77
C TYR A 338 -16.86 1.14 -15.07
N SER A 339 -16.50 -0.13 -15.13
CA SER A 339 -15.21 -0.61 -14.66
C SER A 339 -14.49 -1.43 -15.72
N ILE A 340 -13.17 -1.43 -15.65
CA ILE A 340 -12.34 -2.21 -16.57
C ILE A 340 -11.01 -2.59 -15.94
N GLU A 341 -10.53 -3.79 -16.24
CA GLU A 341 -9.22 -4.24 -15.83
C GLU A 341 -8.27 -4.26 -17.02
N GLN A 342 -7.09 -3.66 -16.84
CA GLN A 342 -6.02 -3.70 -17.82
C GLN A 342 -4.70 -3.92 -17.09
N GLY A 343 -3.94 -4.92 -17.50
CA GLY A 343 -2.70 -5.30 -16.80
C GLY A 343 -2.93 -5.58 -15.31
N SER A 344 -2.15 -4.95 -14.44
CA SER A 344 -2.22 -5.10 -12.98
C SER A 344 -3.22 -4.15 -12.30
N VAL A 345 -4.06 -3.44 -13.07
CA VAL A 345 -4.92 -2.35 -12.57
C VAL A 345 -6.40 -2.64 -12.81
N HIS A 346 -7.22 -2.40 -11.80
CA HIS A 346 -8.67 -2.27 -11.90
C HIS A 346 -9.05 -0.79 -11.83
N PHE A 347 -9.78 -0.30 -12.83
CA PHE A 347 -10.31 1.06 -12.89
C PHE A 347 -11.80 1.06 -12.58
N THR A 348 -12.21 1.81 -11.57
CA THR A 348 -13.61 2.16 -11.30
C THR A 348 -13.84 3.58 -11.80
N VAL A 349 -14.61 3.74 -12.89
CA VAL A 349 -14.90 5.02 -13.53
C VAL A 349 -16.32 5.44 -13.20
N ILE A 350 -16.48 6.55 -12.50
CA ILE A 350 -17.78 7.11 -12.12
C ILE A 350 -18.12 8.37 -12.95
N SER A 351 -19.38 8.76 -12.89
CA SER A 351 -19.85 10.09 -13.26
C SER A 351 -20.11 10.93 -12.02
N THR A 352 -19.39 12.03 -11.90
CA THR A 352 -19.61 13.03 -10.85
C THR A 352 -20.87 13.85 -11.08
N GLU A 353 -21.42 13.82 -12.29
CA GLU A 353 -22.60 14.61 -12.70
C GLU A 353 -23.93 13.87 -12.49
N HIS A 354 -23.88 12.61 -12.07
CA HIS A 354 -25.07 11.81 -11.72
C HIS A 354 -25.12 11.59 -10.21
N ASP A 355 -26.29 11.21 -9.71
CA ASP A 355 -26.50 10.98 -8.28
C ASP A 355 -25.55 9.89 -7.75
N TRP A 356 -24.68 10.26 -6.82
CA TRP A 356 -23.71 9.40 -6.15
C TRP A 356 -23.97 9.27 -4.64
N ILE A 357 -25.13 9.74 -4.14
CA ILE A 357 -25.46 9.63 -2.71
C ILE A 357 -25.77 8.18 -2.31
N GLU A 358 -25.73 7.90 -1.00
CA GLU A 358 -26.09 6.58 -0.48
C GLU A 358 -27.42 6.06 -1.05
N GLN A 359 -27.45 4.79 -1.48
CA GLN A 359 -28.60 4.12 -2.11
C GLN A 359 -28.94 4.58 -3.53
N SER A 360 -28.20 5.56 -4.10
CA SER A 360 -28.29 5.82 -5.54
C SER A 360 -27.79 4.60 -6.33
N GLU A 361 -28.23 4.48 -7.58
CA GLU A 361 -27.81 3.36 -8.42
C GLU A 361 -26.29 3.34 -8.63
N GLN A 362 -25.69 4.50 -8.88
CA GLN A 362 -24.25 4.62 -9.06
C GLN A 362 -23.49 4.32 -7.76
N TYR A 363 -23.99 4.76 -6.61
CA TYR A 363 -23.35 4.48 -5.31
C TYR A 363 -23.31 2.98 -5.01
N GLU A 364 -24.44 2.31 -5.16
CA GLU A 364 -24.50 0.86 -4.97
C GLU A 364 -23.66 0.12 -6.01
N TRP A 365 -23.64 0.60 -7.26
CA TRP A 365 -22.78 0.03 -8.28
C TRP A 365 -21.29 0.16 -7.93
N MET A 366 -20.79 1.37 -7.63
CA MET A 366 -19.35 1.59 -7.39
C MET A 366 -18.87 0.85 -6.15
N LYS A 367 -19.72 0.77 -5.12
CA LYS A 367 -19.43 0.00 -3.90
C LYS A 367 -19.30 -1.48 -4.19
N ASN A 368 -20.20 -2.04 -5.00
CA ASN A 368 -20.16 -3.46 -5.37
C ASN A 368 -19.00 -3.78 -6.31
N ASP A 369 -18.72 -2.89 -7.26
CA ASP A 369 -17.61 -3.00 -8.20
C ASP A 369 -16.27 -3.10 -7.45
N MET A 370 -15.94 -2.09 -6.65
CA MET A 370 -14.69 -2.05 -5.88
C MET A 370 -14.57 -3.20 -4.88
N ALA A 371 -15.67 -3.62 -4.26
CA ALA A 371 -15.67 -4.76 -3.34
C ALA A 371 -15.45 -6.12 -4.03
N SER A 372 -15.73 -6.20 -5.34
CA SER A 372 -15.60 -7.43 -6.13
C SER A 372 -14.19 -7.67 -6.67
N VAL A 373 -13.29 -6.69 -6.55
CA VAL A 373 -11.96 -6.72 -7.16
C VAL A 373 -11.08 -7.82 -6.55
N ASP A 374 -10.61 -8.73 -7.40
CA ASP A 374 -9.60 -9.73 -7.04
C ASP A 374 -8.21 -9.08 -7.03
N ARG A 375 -7.84 -8.51 -5.89
CA ARG A 375 -6.56 -7.80 -5.70
C ARG A 375 -5.32 -8.68 -5.86
N SER A 376 -5.46 -10.01 -5.99
CA SER A 376 -4.35 -10.90 -6.35
C SER A 376 -4.02 -10.87 -7.86
N LYS A 377 -4.99 -10.49 -8.69
CA LYS A 377 -4.84 -10.28 -10.14
C LYS A 377 -4.54 -8.83 -10.46
N THR A 378 -5.35 -7.93 -9.94
CA THR A 378 -5.27 -6.49 -10.15
C THR A 378 -4.98 -5.80 -8.81
N PRO A 379 -3.72 -5.82 -8.33
CA PRO A 379 -3.38 -5.27 -7.03
C PRO A 379 -3.71 -3.78 -6.91
N TRP A 380 -3.69 -3.02 -8.01
CA TRP A 380 -3.99 -1.60 -8.01
C TRP A 380 -5.46 -1.35 -8.28
N LEU A 381 -6.13 -0.69 -7.34
CA LEU A 381 -7.49 -0.18 -7.51
C LEU A 381 -7.44 1.34 -7.69
N ILE A 382 -7.76 1.82 -8.89
CA ILE A 382 -7.82 3.24 -9.23
C ILE A 382 -9.29 3.66 -9.36
N PHE A 383 -9.67 4.65 -8.55
CA PHE A 383 -10.98 5.30 -8.64
C PHE A 383 -10.85 6.58 -9.46
N THR A 384 -11.75 6.82 -10.41
CA THR A 384 -11.68 8.05 -11.21
C THR A 384 -13.05 8.59 -11.59
N GLY A 385 -13.12 9.91 -11.68
CA GLY A 385 -14.28 10.70 -12.11
C GLY A 385 -13.82 12.07 -12.56
N HIS A 386 -14.75 12.99 -12.83
CA HIS A 386 -14.39 14.31 -13.33
C HIS A 386 -14.17 15.34 -12.20
N ARG A 387 -15.21 15.69 -11.43
CA ARG A 387 -15.09 16.66 -10.33
C ARG A 387 -14.31 16.09 -9.13
N PRO A 388 -13.31 16.81 -8.58
CA PRO A 388 -12.46 16.28 -7.52
C PRO A 388 -13.10 16.29 -6.13
N MET A 389 -12.68 15.37 -5.27
CA MET A 389 -12.93 15.46 -3.82
C MET A 389 -11.97 16.44 -3.11
N TYR A 390 -10.73 16.57 -3.61
CA TYR A 390 -9.71 17.46 -3.06
C TYR A 390 -9.18 18.43 -4.11
N SER A 391 -9.26 19.73 -3.83
CA SER A 391 -8.60 20.77 -4.60
C SER A 391 -8.37 22.01 -3.74
N SER A 392 -7.23 22.67 -3.91
CA SER A 392 -6.92 23.97 -3.32
C SER A 392 -7.91 25.06 -3.74
N LEU A 393 -8.70 24.83 -4.81
CA LEU A 393 -9.71 25.75 -5.33
C LEU A 393 -11.14 25.40 -4.91
N GLY A 394 -11.30 24.36 -4.09
CA GLY A 394 -12.57 23.88 -3.58
C GLY A 394 -13.06 22.62 -4.26
N ALA A 395 -13.92 21.89 -3.55
CA ALA A 395 -14.56 20.65 -3.98
C ALA A 395 -15.98 20.58 -3.38
N ASP A 396 -16.83 19.67 -3.89
CA ASP A 396 -18.13 19.42 -3.25
C ASP A 396 -17.91 18.62 -1.95
N ASP A 397 -18.08 19.31 -0.82
CA ASP A 397 -18.01 18.72 0.52
C ASP A 397 -18.92 17.51 0.71
N LYS A 398 -20.07 17.46 0.05
CA LYS A 398 -20.97 16.30 0.13
C LYS A 398 -20.38 15.11 -0.62
N PHE A 399 -19.77 15.35 -1.78
CA PHE A 399 -19.13 14.30 -2.58
C PHE A 399 -18.00 13.65 -1.81
N LEU A 400 -17.12 14.48 -1.25
CA LEU A 400 -16.08 14.03 -0.33
C LEU A 400 -16.67 13.22 0.84
N LYS A 401 -17.65 13.74 1.57
CA LYS A 401 -18.18 13.06 2.78
C LYS A 401 -18.87 11.73 2.52
N ILE A 402 -19.51 11.55 1.36
CA ILE A 402 -20.27 10.33 1.05
C ILE A 402 -19.39 9.29 0.36
N VAL A 403 -18.54 9.70 -0.57
CA VAL A 403 -17.79 8.77 -1.42
C VAL A 403 -16.44 8.39 -0.81
N GLU A 404 -15.75 9.33 -0.15
CA GLU A 404 -14.44 9.06 0.46
C GLU A 404 -14.43 7.87 1.43
N PRO A 405 -15.45 7.65 2.31
CA PRO A 405 -15.51 6.45 3.15
C PRO A 405 -15.54 5.15 2.35
N VAL A 406 -16.22 5.12 1.20
CA VAL A 406 -16.31 3.94 0.33
C VAL A 406 -14.94 3.61 -0.28
N LEU A 407 -14.18 4.63 -0.66
CA LEU A 407 -12.81 4.47 -1.18
C LEU A 407 -11.89 3.89 -0.11
N LEU A 408 -12.01 4.37 1.12
CA LEU A 408 -11.24 3.87 2.26
C LEU A 408 -11.59 2.39 2.56
N ASP A 409 -12.88 2.07 2.64
CA ASP A 409 -13.39 0.72 2.94
C ASP A 409 -12.90 -0.32 1.92
N ASN A 410 -12.82 0.07 0.65
CA ASN A 410 -12.37 -0.80 -0.44
C ASN A 410 -10.86 -0.73 -0.71
N LYS A 411 -10.12 0.01 0.13
CA LYS A 411 -8.67 0.17 0.02
C LYS A 411 -8.23 0.65 -1.37
N VAL A 412 -8.91 1.68 -1.88
CA VAL A 412 -8.54 2.33 -3.14
C VAL A 412 -7.14 2.91 -3.00
N ASP A 413 -6.26 2.61 -3.95
CA ASP A 413 -4.85 3.04 -3.89
C ASP A 413 -4.67 4.48 -4.34
N LEU A 414 -5.34 4.84 -5.44
CA LEU A 414 -5.22 6.12 -6.10
C LEU A 414 -6.59 6.60 -6.59
N ALA A 415 -6.92 7.87 -6.35
CA ALA A 415 -8.08 8.55 -6.92
C ALA A 415 -7.63 9.66 -7.89
N LEU A 416 -8.20 9.69 -9.11
CA LEU A 416 -7.82 10.63 -10.17
C LEU A 416 -9.02 11.44 -10.64
N PHE A 417 -8.86 12.76 -10.73
CA PHE A 417 -9.92 13.70 -11.11
C PHE A 417 -9.44 14.77 -12.09
N GLY A 418 -10.35 15.34 -12.88
CA GLY A 418 -10.13 16.50 -13.75
C GLY A 418 -10.72 17.77 -13.14
N HIS A 419 -11.49 18.52 -13.96
CA HIS A 419 -12.34 19.67 -13.66
C HIS A 419 -11.62 20.96 -13.24
N VAL A 420 -10.64 20.81 -12.36
CA VAL A 420 -9.82 21.91 -11.90
C VAL A 420 -8.58 21.97 -12.79
N HIS A 421 -8.34 23.11 -13.44
CA HIS A 421 -7.42 23.23 -14.57
C HIS A 421 -5.96 23.40 -14.13
N ASN A 422 -5.49 22.48 -13.30
CA ASN A 422 -4.13 22.39 -12.83
C ASN A 422 -3.81 20.94 -12.44
N TYR A 423 -2.58 20.71 -11.99
CA TYR A 423 -2.19 19.46 -11.34
C TYR A 423 -2.03 19.69 -9.85
N GLU A 424 -2.66 18.85 -9.05
CA GLU A 424 -2.51 18.86 -7.60
C GLU A 424 -2.47 17.45 -7.05
N ARG A 425 -1.42 17.10 -6.30
CA ARG A 425 -1.28 15.80 -5.63
C ARG A 425 -1.35 15.93 -4.13
N THR A 426 -2.08 15.02 -3.51
CA THR A 426 -2.28 14.95 -2.07
C THR A 426 -1.32 13.98 -1.37
N CYS A 427 -1.20 14.08 -0.05
CA CYS A 427 -0.74 12.97 0.79
C CYS A 427 -1.73 11.78 0.74
N SER A 428 -1.49 10.67 1.44
CA SER A 428 -2.57 9.69 1.67
C SER A 428 -3.60 10.34 2.59
N VAL A 429 -4.72 10.77 2.02
CA VAL A 429 -5.63 11.74 2.64
C VAL A 429 -6.98 11.11 2.94
N TYR A 430 -7.50 11.40 4.14
CA TYR A 430 -8.87 11.06 4.54
C TYR A 430 -9.40 12.16 5.44
N ASN A 431 -10.65 12.60 5.22
CA ASN A 431 -11.29 13.64 6.01
C ASN A 431 -10.44 14.92 6.15
N SER A 432 -9.81 15.34 5.04
CA SER A 432 -8.88 16.48 4.97
C SER A 432 -7.64 16.41 5.86
N GLU A 433 -7.29 15.22 6.33
CA GLU A 433 -6.07 14.97 7.12
C GLU A 433 -5.13 14.00 6.40
N CYS A 434 -3.83 14.26 6.48
CA CYS A 434 -2.83 13.30 6.01
C CYS A 434 -2.70 12.14 6.98
N LEU A 435 -3.17 10.96 6.58
CA LEU A 435 -2.99 9.72 7.34
C LEU A 435 -1.63 9.06 7.07
N ALA A 436 -1.02 9.37 5.93
CA ALA A 436 0.38 9.08 5.65
C ALA A 436 0.98 10.11 4.69
N MET A 437 2.24 10.46 4.94
CA MET A 437 3.07 11.27 4.05
C MET A 437 3.96 10.35 3.22
N PRO A 438 4.25 10.67 1.95
CA PRO A 438 5.23 9.93 1.18
C PRO A 438 6.65 10.14 1.75
N THR A 439 7.48 9.13 1.62
CA THR A 439 8.93 9.23 1.87
C THR A 439 9.66 9.45 0.54
N LYS A 440 10.70 10.28 0.52
CA LYS A 440 11.53 10.43 -0.68
C LYS A 440 12.51 9.27 -0.82
N ASP A 441 12.64 8.74 -2.02
CA ASP A 441 13.66 7.76 -2.36
C ASP A 441 15.04 8.41 -2.60
N GLU A 442 16.04 7.60 -2.95
CA GLU A 442 17.41 8.04 -3.26
C GLU A 442 17.50 9.05 -4.42
N ASN A 443 16.49 9.10 -5.30
CA ASN A 443 16.38 10.01 -6.43
C ASN A 443 15.46 11.22 -6.12
N GLY A 444 14.92 11.33 -4.90
CA GLY A 444 14.02 12.39 -4.47
C GLY A 444 12.55 12.20 -4.88
N ILE A 445 12.19 11.04 -5.42
CA ILE A 445 10.82 10.67 -5.85
C ILE A 445 10.00 10.29 -4.62
N ASP A 446 8.79 10.86 -4.52
CA ASP A 446 7.87 10.56 -3.43
C ASP A 446 7.36 9.11 -3.53
N THR A 447 7.52 8.34 -2.46
CA THR A 447 7.12 6.93 -2.38
C THR A 447 6.10 6.75 -1.25
N TYR A 448 4.91 6.29 -1.61
CA TYR A 448 3.83 5.93 -0.69
C TYR A 448 3.86 4.42 -0.44
N ASP A 449 4.07 4.00 0.81
CA ASP A 449 4.02 2.59 1.18
C ASP A 449 2.59 2.19 1.56
N ASN A 450 1.93 1.45 0.65
CA ASN A 450 0.58 0.92 0.84
C ASN A 450 0.57 -0.53 1.40
N SER A 451 1.71 -1.07 1.87
CA SER A 451 1.75 -2.37 2.56
C SER A 451 0.85 -2.40 3.80
N ASN A 452 0.81 -1.30 4.54
CA ASN A 452 -0.13 -1.06 5.63
C ASN A 452 -1.11 0.01 5.16
N TYR A 453 -1.99 -0.33 4.22
CA TYR A 453 -2.97 0.60 3.65
C TYR A 453 -3.53 1.59 4.68
N THR A 454 -3.44 2.89 4.37
CA THR A 454 -3.89 3.98 5.26
C THR A 454 -5.08 4.72 4.68
N ALA A 455 -4.92 5.29 3.49
CA ALA A 455 -5.90 6.08 2.75
C ALA A 455 -5.47 6.16 1.27
N PRO A 456 -6.39 6.46 0.34
CA PRO A 456 -6.01 6.67 -1.06
C PRO A 456 -5.10 7.89 -1.19
N VAL A 457 -4.15 7.83 -2.13
CA VAL A 457 -3.54 9.05 -2.69
C VAL A 457 -4.55 9.65 -3.66
N GLN A 458 -4.73 10.96 -3.66
CA GLN A 458 -5.59 11.63 -4.65
C GLN A 458 -4.79 12.62 -5.49
N ALA A 459 -5.12 12.71 -6.78
CA ALA A 459 -4.55 13.71 -7.67
C ALA A 459 -5.58 14.31 -8.64
N VAL A 460 -5.53 15.64 -8.77
CA VAL A 460 -6.17 16.41 -9.84
C VAL A 460 -5.22 16.43 -11.03
N VAL A 461 -5.74 16.12 -12.22
CA VAL A 461 -5.01 16.04 -13.49
C VAL A 461 -5.75 16.76 -14.62
N GLY A 462 -6.39 17.90 -14.32
CA GLY A 462 -7.20 18.71 -15.26
C GLY A 462 -6.44 19.76 -16.07
N MET A 463 -5.12 19.67 -16.14
CA MET A 463 -4.22 20.64 -16.77
C MET A 463 -4.03 20.46 -18.29
N ALA A 464 -4.85 19.67 -18.99
CA ALA A 464 -4.52 19.24 -20.35
C ALA A 464 -4.79 20.28 -21.44
N GLY A 465 -5.65 21.26 -21.22
CA GLY A 465 -5.93 22.20 -22.31
C GLY A 465 -6.65 23.47 -21.92
N PHE A 466 -7.63 23.39 -21.03
CA PHE A 466 -8.36 24.57 -20.60
C PHE A 466 -7.47 25.62 -19.91
N SER A 467 -7.90 26.87 -19.88
CA SER A 467 -7.15 27.96 -19.23
C SER A 467 -6.75 27.59 -17.80
N LEU A 468 -5.44 27.60 -17.52
CA LEU A 468 -4.87 27.12 -16.27
C LEU A 468 -5.33 27.93 -15.07
N ASP A 469 -5.74 27.24 -14.02
CA ASP A 469 -6.12 27.85 -12.77
C ASP A 469 -4.89 28.20 -11.92
N LYS A 470 -4.97 29.34 -11.23
CA LYS A 470 -3.93 29.78 -10.30
C LYS A 470 -4.22 29.28 -8.90
N PHE A 471 -3.21 28.72 -8.25
CA PHE A 471 -3.32 28.31 -6.86
C PHE A 471 -3.39 29.51 -5.90
N PRO A 472 -4.11 29.35 -4.77
CA PRO A 472 -4.00 30.30 -3.67
C PRO A 472 -2.61 30.25 -3.03
N ASP A 473 -2.18 31.38 -2.45
CA ASP A 473 -0.87 31.51 -1.79
C ASP A 473 -0.69 30.49 -0.66
N ASN A 474 -1.78 30.15 0.04
CA ASN A 474 -1.78 29.18 1.13
C ASN A 474 -2.16 27.80 0.59
N ALA A 475 -1.38 26.78 0.93
CA ALA A 475 -1.72 25.39 0.67
C ALA A 475 -2.37 24.76 1.90
N ALA A 476 -3.40 23.94 1.70
CA ALA A 476 -3.86 23.03 2.74
C ALA A 476 -2.76 21.99 3.03
N SER A 477 -2.68 21.50 4.26
CA SER A 477 -1.62 20.56 4.69
C SER A 477 -1.59 19.25 3.91
N TRP A 478 -2.72 18.87 3.31
CA TRP A 478 -2.83 17.68 2.49
C TRP A 478 -2.31 17.86 1.06
N SER A 479 -2.10 19.08 0.59
CA SER A 479 -1.63 19.40 -0.76
C SER A 479 -0.10 19.41 -0.82
N LEU A 480 0.49 18.44 -1.51
CA LEU A 480 1.95 18.22 -1.52
C LEU A 480 2.64 18.78 -2.76
N SER A 481 1.98 18.70 -3.90
CA SER A 481 2.52 19.16 -5.19
C SER A 481 1.43 19.89 -5.95
N ARG A 482 1.76 21.07 -6.47
CA ARG A 482 0.84 21.98 -7.17
C ARG A 482 1.56 22.54 -8.38
N VAL A 483 1.09 22.18 -9.58
CA VAL A 483 1.69 22.61 -10.86
C VAL A 483 0.60 23.19 -11.74
N SER A 484 0.80 24.43 -12.19
CA SER A 484 -0.12 25.14 -13.10
C SER A 484 0.60 25.34 -14.43
N GLU A 485 0.75 24.25 -15.17
CA GLU A 485 1.37 24.17 -16.49
C GLU A 485 0.64 23.11 -17.33
N PHE A 486 0.58 23.28 -18.65
CA PHE A 486 -0.05 22.30 -19.53
C PHE A 486 0.74 20.99 -19.57
N GLY A 487 0.03 19.87 -19.48
CA GLY A 487 0.66 18.57 -19.42
C GLY A 487 -0.31 17.41 -19.35
N TYR A 488 0.24 16.21 -19.22
CA TYR A 488 -0.49 14.96 -19.03
C TYR A 488 0.27 14.08 -18.03
N VAL A 489 -0.44 13.16 -17.38
CA VAL A 489 0.22 12.19 -16.48
C VAL A 489 0.52 10.90 -17.22
N ARG A 490 1.78 10.48 -17.15
CA ARG A 490 2.25 9.16 -17.58
C ARG A 490 2.30 8.23 -16.38
N ALA A 491 1.67 7.08 -16.49
CA ALA A 491 1.61 6.08 -15.44
C ALA A 491 2.17 4.73 -15.89
N HIS A 492 2.86 4.05 -14.98
CA HIS A 492 3.42 2.73 -15.17
C HIS A 492 3.11 1.88 -13.93
N ALA A 493 2.25 0.89 -14.12
CA ALA A 493 1.85 -0.05 -13.08
C ALA A 493 2.50 -1.41 -13.33
N THR A 494 3.15 -1.97 -12.32
CA THR A 494 3.59 -3.37 -12.23
C THR A 494 2.72 -4.10 -11.20
N LYS A 495 3.06 -5.29 -10.70
CA LYS A 495 2.31 -5.87 -9.56
C LYS A 495 2.68 -5.27 -8.19
N ASP A 496 3.88 -4.74 -8.07
CA ASP A 496 4.45 -4.31 -6.78
C ASP A 496 4.62 -2.79 -6.67
N GLU A 497 4.65 -2.09 -7.81
CA GLU A 497 4.76 -0.63 -7.90
C GLU A 497 3.75 -0.02 -8.88
N LEU A 498 3.13 1.10 -8.50
CA LEU A 498 2.36 2.00 -9.36
C LEU A 498 3.06 3.37 -9.38
N LYS A 499 3.70 3.73 -10.50
CA LYS A 499 4.44 4.97 -10.67
C LYS A 499 3.70 5.96 -11.57
N LEU A 500 3.71 7.25 -11.21
CA LEU A 500 3.09 8.34 -11.97
C LEU A 500 4.05 9.51 -12.12
N GLU A 501 4.02 10.15 -13.30
CA GLU A 501 4.86 11.28 -13.68
C GLU A 501 4.01 12.33 -14.40
N LEU A 502 4.03 13.58 -13.91
CA LEU A 502 3.48 14.71 -14.63
C LEU A 502 4.50 15.19 -15.67
N VAL A 503 4.13 15.10 -16.95
CA VAL A 503 4.95 15.56 -18.08
C VAL A 503 4.42 16.90 -18.60
N ASN A 504 5.27 17.94 -18.61
CA ASN A 504 4.93 19.19 -19.28
C ASN A 504 4.87 18.99 -20.80
N SER A 505 3.82 19.47 -21.44
CA SER A 505 3.56 19.21 -22.87
C SER A 505 4.56 19.87 -23.82
N ASP A 506 5.08 21.04 -23.45
CA ASP A 506 5.97 21.86 -24.28
C ASP A 506 7.45 21.50 -24.07
N THR A 507 7.90 21.41 -22.82
CA THR A 507 9.31 21.18 -22.48
C THR A 507 9.66 19.71 -22.33
N LYS A 508 8.67 18.84 -22.15
CA LYS A 508 8.82 17.40 -21.81
C LYS A 508 9.46 17.15 -20.45
N ASP A 509 9.62 18.18 -19.63
CA ASP A 509 10.15 18.04 -18.28
C ASP A 509 9.15 17.31 -17.38
N ILE A 510 9.67 16.46 -16.50
CA ILE A 510 8.89 15.86 -15.41
C ILE A 510 8.74 16.91 -14.30
N LYS A 511 7.51 17.37 -14.06
CA LYS A 511 7.22 18.41 -13.05
C LYS A 511 6.89 17.84 -11.69
N ASP A 512 6.38 16.60 -11.64
CA ASP A 512 6.21 15.82 -10.43
C ASP A 512 6.35 14.33 -10.73
N SER A 513 6.82 13.57 -9.75
CA SER A 513 6.92 12.11 -9.83
C SER A 513 6.69 11.48 -8.46
N PHE A 514 5.84 10.45 -8.44
CA PHE A 514 5.63 9.65 -7.25
C PHE A 514 5.34 8.20 -7.61
N ARG A 515 5.46 7.31 -6.61
CA ARG A 515 5.07 5.91 -6.71
C ARG A 515 4.34 5.43 -5.48
N ILE A 516 3.48 4.45 -5.66
CA ILE A 516 2.81 3.70 -4.62
C ILE A 516 3.36 2.28 -4.65
N THR A 517 3.83 1.76 -3.53
CA THR A 517 4.42 0.42 -3.43
C THR A 517 3.63 -0.46 -2.48
N LYS A 518 3.59 -1.77 -2.76
CA LYS A 518 3.09 -2.79 -1.84
C LYS A 518 4.19 -3.82 -1.63
N ASN A 519 4.97 -3.67 -0.56
CA ASN A 519 5.80 -4.78 -0.08
C ASN A 519 4.86 -5.91 0.34
N GLN A 520 5.14 -7.14 -0.09
CA GLN A 520 4.32 -8.32 0.22
C GLN A 520 4.16 -8.49 1.74
N VAL A 521 3.07 -7.96 2.26
CA VAL A 521 2.48 -8.36 3.53
C VAL A 521 1.75 -9.66 3.25
N SER A 522 2.05 -10.71 4.00
CA SER A 522 1.35 -11.99 3.96
C SER A 522 -0.17 -11.81 3.83
N ASP A 523 -0.79 -12.48 2.87
CA ASP A 523 -2.24 -12.51 2.58
C ASP A 523 -3.10 -13.02 3.75
N PHE A 524 -2.52 -13.26 4.93
CA PHE A 524 -3.24 -13.64 6.15
C PHE A 524 -4.04 -12.51 6.81
N ARG A 525 -3.97 -11.28 6.29
CA ARG A 525 -4.63 -10.11 6.89
C ARG A 525 -6.15 -10.00 6.67
N VAL A 526 -6.78 -10.90 5.92
CA VAL A 526 -8.24 -10.82 5.69
C VAL A 526 -8.85 -12.22 5.64
N LEU A 527 -9.36 -12.72 6.76
CA LEU A 527 -10.13 -13.97 6.74
C LEU A 527 -11.48 -13.75 7.45
N ASN A 528 -12.44 -14.70 7.36
CA ASN A 528 -13.75 -14.82 8.03
C ASN A 528 -13.97 -16.25 8.62
N ARG A 529 -14.35 -16.34 9.93
CA ARG A 529 -14.34 -17.56 10.79
C ARG A 529 -15.55 -18.46 10.55
N ARG A 530 -15.38 -19.74 10.15
CA ARG A 530 -16.47 -20.75 10.02
C ARG A 530 -15.98 -22.21 10.16
N THR A 531 -16.92 -23.15 10.28
CA THR A 531 -16.75 -24.61 10.48
C THR A 531 -16.12 -25.37 9.30
N VAL A 532 -15.28 -26.38 9.60
CA VAL A 532 -14.71 -27.34 8.62
C VAL A 532 -15.82 -28.25 8.09
N PHE A 533 -15.92 -28.42 6.76
CA PHE A 533 -16.89 -29.35 6.14
C PHE A 533 -16.24 -30.70 5.84
N GLN A 534 -16.95 -31.81 6.10
CA GLN A 534 -16.55 -33.12 5.56
C GLN A 534 -16.83 -33.15 4.06
N CYS A 535 -15.79 -33.39 3.27
CA CYS A 535 -15.91 -33.46 1.83
C CYS A 535 -16.12 -34.88 1.33
N LEU A 536 -17.07 -35.04 0.42
CA LEU A 536 -17.19 -36.23 -0.42
C LEU A 536 -16.04 -36.23 -1.45
N ASN A 537 -14.84 -36.62 -1.02
CA ASN A 537 -13.70 -36.74 -1.92
C ASN A 537 -13.82 -38.03 -2.77
N SER A 538 -14.44 -37.91 -3.95
CA SER A 538 -14.57 -38.98 -4.93
C SER A 538 -13.36 -39.13 -5.86
N ASN A 539 -12.25 -38.42 -5.64
CA ASN A 539 -11.06 -38.48 -6.49
C ASN A 539 -10.11 -39.62 -6.04
N PRO A 540 -10.06 -40.76 -6.75
CA PRO A 540 -9.22 -41.90 -6.36
C PRO A 540 -7.74 -41.67 -6.64
N PHE A 541 -7.37 -40.63 -7.39
CA PHE A 541 -5.99 -40.39 -7.82
C PHE A 541 -5.21 -39.49 -6.85
N LEU A 542 -5.90 -38.77 -5.97
CA LEU A 542 -5.30 -37.75 -5.11
C LEU A 542 -4.31 -38.37 -4.11
N GLN A 543 -3.09 -37.85 -4.09
CA GLN A 543 -2.01 -38.25 -3.20
C GLN A 543 -1.31 -37.01 -2.64
N ILE A 544 -0.84 -37.12 -1.39
CA ILE A 544 0.12 -36.18 -0.80
C ILE A 544 1.29 -37.01 -0.30
N HIS A 545 2.51 -36.60 -0.62
CA HIS A 545 3.72 -37.28 -0.20
C HIS A 545 4.83 -36.28 0.07
N VAL A 546 5.74 -36.67 0.95
CA VAL A 546 6.96 -35.93 1.23
C VAL A 546 8.10 -36.60 0.48
N ARG A 547 8.94 -35.83 -0.20
CA ARG A 547 10.12 -36.36 -0.89
C ARG A 547 11.24 -36.67 0.11
N LYS A 548 11.08 -37.73 0.91
CA LYS A 548 12.10 -38.16 1.88
C LYS A 548 12.08 -39.66 2.14
N ASN A 549 13.27 -40.24 2.30
CA ASN A 549 13.50 -41.68 2.56
C ASN A 549 14.08 -41.96 3.96
N SER A 550 14.16 -40.96 4.85
CA SER A 550 14.78 -41.04 6.17
C SER A 550 14.04 -40.17 7.19
N ASP A 551 14.38 -40.30 8.48
CA ASP A 551 13.85 -39.47 9.56
C ASP A 551 14.33 -38.00 9.44
N LEU A 552 13.59 -37.09 10.08
CA LEU A 552 13.86 -35.64 10.09
C LEU A 552 15.12 -35.28 10.88
N SER A 553 15.94 -34.34 10.37
CA SER A 553 17.03 -33.74 11.15
C SER A 553 16.50 -32.67 12.11
N ASN A 554 17.35 -32.14 12.98
CA ASN A 554 16.94 -31.09 13.93
C ASN A 554 16.46 -29.80 13.25
N GLU A 555 16.89 -29.57 12.02
CA GLU A 555 16.45 -28.49 11.14
C GLU A 555 16.62 -28.94 9.69
N GLU A 556 15.62 -28.70 8.83
CA GLU A 556 15.72 -28.86 7.37
C GLU A 556 14.54 -28.23 6.64
N PHE A 557 14.68 -28.08 5.32
CA PHE A 557 13.56 -27.76 4.43
C PHE A 557 12.92 -29.05 3.90
N VAL A 558 11.64 -29.25 4.17
CA VAL A 558 10.84 -30.41 3.76
C VAL A 558 9.95 -30.05 2.59
N THR A 559 10.15 -30.66 1.43
CA THR A 559 9.28 -30.48 0.27
C THR A 559 8.10 -31.46 0.30
N VAL A 560 6.89 -30.91 0.33
CA VAL A 560 5.62 -31.63 0.31
C VAL A 560 5.00 -31.50 -1.07
N THR A 561 4.71 -32.63 -1.70
CA THR A 561 4.13 -32.69 -3.04
C THR A 561 2.71 -33.25 -2.96
N VAL A 562 1.75 -32.53 -3.53
CA VAL A 562 0.40 -33.03 -3.81
C VAL A 562 0.34 -33.40 -5.28
N SER A 563 -0.18 -34.59 -5.59
CA SER A 563 -0.35 -35.10 -6.96
C SER A 563 -1.71 -35.75 -7.13
N GLY A 564 -2.11 -36.01 -8.38
CA GLY A 564 -3.43 -36.61 -8.62
C GLY A 564 -4.60 -35.63 -8.49
N VAL A 565 -4.33 -34.32 -8.43
CA VAL A 565 -5.33 -33.27 -8.32
C VAL A 565 -6.05 -33.13 -9.67
N LEU A 566 -7.37 -33.27 -9.70
CA LEU A 566 -8.13 -33.17 -10.95
C LEU A 566 -8.31 -31.71 -11.40
N LEU A 567 -8.54 -30.80 -10.44
CA LEU A 567 -8.76 -29.38 -10.66
C LEU A 567 -7.99 -28.61 -9.56
N PRO A 568 -6.79 -28.09 -9.85
CA PRO A 568 -6.06 -27.21 -8.93
C PRO A 568 -6.89 -25.98 -8.58
N SER A 569 -6.93 -25.63 -7.30
CA SER A 569 -7.59 -24.43 -6.80
C SER A 569 -6.56 -23.46 -6.20
N PRO A 570 -6.71 -22.14 -6.35
CA PRO A 570 -5.93 -21.18 -5.57
C PRO A 570 -6.16 -21.34 -4.06
N GLU A 571 -7.28 -21.95 -3.68
CA GLU A 571 -7.67 -22.19 -2.29
C GLU A 571 -7.12 -23.52 -1.73
N ASP A 572 -6.31 -24.26 -2.48
CA ASP A 572 -5.69 -25.50 -2.03
C ASP A 572 -4.48 -25.20 -1.13
N TRP A 573 -4.40 -25.80 0.05
CA TRP A 573 -3.36 -25.50 1.04
C TRP A 573 -2.93 -26.72 1.86
N ILE A 574 -1.74 -26.64 2.44
CA ILE A 574 -1.12 -27.69 3.24
C ILE A 574 -0.86 -27.14 4.65
N ALA A 575 -1.30 -27.88 5.66
CA ALA A 575 -0.98 -27.62 7.07
C ALA A 575 0.11 -28.56 7.57
N MET A 576 1.05 -28.06 8.36
CA MET A 576 1.96 -28.87 9.18
C MET A 576 1.36 -29.04 10.58
N ILE A 577 1.10 -30.29 10.98
CA ILE A 577 0.44 -30.62 12.24
C ILE A 577 1.41 -31.35 13.16
N SER A 578 1.47 -30.94 14.43
CA SER A 578 2.24 -31.63 15.46
C SER A 578 1.56 -31.52 16.83
N PRO A 579 1.42 -32.62 17.59
CA PRO A 579 1.74 -34.01 17.21
C PRO A 579 0.94 -34.52 16.00
N SER A 580 1.43 -35.55 15.32
CA SER A 580 0.81 -36.01 14.06
C SER A 580 -0.63 -36.53 14.22
N HIS A 581 -1.02 -36.94 15.42
CA HIS A 581 -2.33 -37.50 15.73
C HIS A 581 -3.35 -36.46 16.19
N SER A 582 -3.01 -35.18 16.11
CA SER A 582 -3.86 -34.11 16.62
C SER A 582 -5.16 -33.96 15.82
N ASN A 583 -6.24 -33.63 16.52
CA ASN A 583 -7.54 -33.49 15.89
C ASN A 583 -7.61 -32.18 15.09
N VAL A 584 -7.62 -32.28 13.77
CA VAL A 584 -7.81 -31.14 12.85
C VAL A 584 -9.24 -31.10 12.28
N GLY A 585 -10.21 -31.63 13.04
CA GLY A 585 -11.63 -31.47 12.76
C GLY A 585 -12.15 -30.08 13.15
N ALA A 586 -13.43 -29.81 12.88
CA ALA A 586 -14.04 -28.54 13.25
C ALA A 586 -14.22 -28.38 14.78
N CYS A 587 -13.72 -27.29 15.35
CA CYS A 587 -13.95 -26.87 16.74
C CYS A 587 -14.51 -25.45 16.80
N PRO A 588 -15.84 -25.26 16.69
CA PRO A 588 -16.43 -23.91 16.72
C PRO A 588 -16.09 -23.12 17.98
N GLN A 589 -15.86 -23.82 19.10
CA GLN A 589 -15.55 -23.20 20.39
C GLN A 589 -14.19 -22.48 20.39
N SER A 590 -13.22 -22.90 19.56
CA SER A 590 -11.90 -22.27 19.41
C SER A 590 -11.95 -20.78 18.99
N GLU A 591 -13.09 -20.30 18.48
CA GLU A 591 -13.30 -18.90 18.07
C GLU A 591 -13.16 -17.90 19.24
N ALA A 592 -13.65 -18.25 20.43
CA ALA A 592 -13.61 -17.38 21.61
C ALA A 592 -12.19 -17.21 22.18
N PHE A 593 -11.30 -18.13 21.84
CA PHE A 593 -9.93 -18.20 22.35
C PHE A 593 -8.95 -17.40 21.50
N CYS A 594 -9.10 -17.36 20.17
CA CYS A 594 -8.24 -16.55 19.29
C CYS A 594 -8.42 -15.04 19.49
N LEU A 595 -9.61 -14.58 19.89
CA LEU A 595 -9.85 -13.14 20.18
C LEU A 595 -9.00 -12.61 21.34
N GLN A 596 -8.51 -13.49 22.20
CA GLN A 596 -7.74 -13.12 23.39
C GLN A 596 -6.29 -12.77 23.08
N THR A 597 -5.74 -13.33 22.00
CA THR A 597 -4.31 -13.24 21.68
C THR A 597 -3.94 -11.96 20.93
N GLY A 598 -4.91 -11.04 20.77
CA GLY A 598 -4.79 -9.89 19.86
C GLY A 598 -4.87 -10.29 18.37
N ASP A 599 -4.88 -11.59 18.06
CA ASP A 599 -5.06 -12.10 16.70
C ASP A 599 -6.54 -12.15 16.30
N ILE A 600 -7.02 -11.03 15.76
CA ILE A 600 -8.36 -10.91 15.17
C ILE A 600 -8.45 -11.53 13.76
N SER A 601 -7.36 -12.11 13.24
CA SER A 601 -7.40 -12.89 12.00
C SER A 601 -8.34 -14.09 12.17
N LYS A 602 -8.80 -14.63 11.05
CA LYS A 602 -9.90 -15.59 11.05
C LYS A 602 -9.39 -16.92 10.48
N LEU A 603 -8.59 -17.58 11.32
CA LEU A 603 -8.07 -18.93 11.13
C LEU A 603 -9.20 -19.97 10.92
N PRO A 604 -8.91 -21.11 10.27
CA PRO A 604 -9.81 -22.26 10.30
C PRO A 604 -9.95 -22.75 11.75
N LEU A 605 -11.19 -22.94 12.22
CA LEU A 605 -11.51 -23.44 13.55
C LEU A 605 -11.20 -24.93 13.66
N LEU A 606 -9.91 -25.28 13.68
CA LEU A 606 -9.41 -26.63 13.89
C LEU A 606 -9.39 -26.93 15.40
N CYS A 607 -9.69 -28.17 15.80
CA CYS A 607 -9.52 -28.58 17.21
C CYS A 607 -8.05 -28.58 17.67
N HIS A 608 -7.11 -28.46 16.74
CA HIS A 608 -5.68 -28.36 17.02
C HIS A 608 -5.05 -27.36 16.07
N TYR A 609 -4.23 -26.47 16.61
CA TYR A 609 -3.55 -25.44 15.85
C TYR A 609 -2.53 -26.03 14.85
N PRO A 610 -2.56 -25.61 13.57
CA PRO A 610 -1.54 -25.99 12.62
C PRO A 610 -0.26 -25.19 12.92
N VAL A 611 0.86 -25.89 13.08
CA VAL A 611 2.15 -25.26 13.40
C VAL A 611 2.60 -24.31 12.27
N LYS A 612 2.34 -24.69 11.01
CA LYS A 612 2.59 -23.87 9.80
C LYS A 612 1.55 -24.18 8.73
N ALA A 613 1.27 -23.25 7.82
CA ALA A 613 0.44 -23.50 6.65
C ALA A 613 0.96 -22.82 5.37
N LYS A 614 0.74 -23.42 4.20
CA LYS A 614 1.06 -22.82 2.88
C LYS A 614 0.02 -23.15 1.83
N PHE A 615 -0.34 -22.18 0.99
CA PHE A 615 -1.10 -22.46 -0.21
C PHE A 615 -0.26 -23.22 -1.24
N VAL A 616 -0.83 -24.23 -1.89
CA VAL A 616 -0.16 -24.98 -2.96
C VAL A 616 0.01 -24.12 -4.22
N SER A 617 -0.80 -23.05 -4.37
CA SER A 617 -0.65 -22.02 -5.40
C SER A 617 0.69 -21.26 -5.34
N SER A 618 1.44 -21.36 -4.24
CA SER A 618 2.83 -20.89 -4.18
C SER A 618 3.78 -21.67 -5.10
N ASP A 619 3.40 -22.85 -5.60
CA ASP A 619 4.05 -23.48 -6.74
C ASP A 619 3.48 -22.87 -8.05
N PRO A 620 4.28 -22.10 -8.83
CA PRO A 620 3.79 -21.39 -10.02
C PRO A 620 3.28 -22.33 -11.13
N ASP A 621 3.61 -23.62 -11.06
CA ASP A 621 3.17 -24.63 -12.03
C ASP A 621 1.85 -25.32 -11.64
N TYR A 622 1.35 -25.09 -10.41
CA TYR A 622 0.20 -25.80 -9.86
C TYR A 622 -1.11 -25.40 -10.53
N LEU A 623 -1.46 -24.11 -10.50
CA LEU A 623 -2.73 -23.61 -11.05
C LEU A 623 -2.83 -23.79 -12.57
N SER A 624 -1.71 -23.62 -13.26
CA SER A 624 -1.62 -23.84 -14.71
C SER A 624 -1.57 -25.33 -15.10
N CYS A 625 -1.52 -26.25 -14.12
CA CYS A 625 -1.40 -27.69 -14.31
C CYS A 625 -0.26 -28.07 -15.28
N LYS A 626 0.88 -27.38 -15.23
CA LYS A 626 2.03 -27.68 -16.10
C LYS A 626 2.59 -29.07 -15.81
N LYS A 627 2.66 -29.45 -14.53
CA LYS A 627 3.09 -30.78 -14.06
C LYS A 627 1.93 -31.78 -14.10
N LYS A 628 1.52 -32.18 -15.31
CA LYS A 628 0.38 -33.08 -15.55
C LYS A 628 0.77 -34.53 -15.83
N GLU A 629 -0.02 -35.46 -15.29
CA GLU A 629 0.12 -36.91 -15.48
C GLU A 629 -1.19 -37.49 -16.03
N CYS A 630 -1.11 -38.42 -16.98
CA CYS A 630 -2.29 -39.13 -17.48
C CYS A 630 -2.58 -40.37 -16.64
N LYS A 631 -3.73 -40.40 -15.95
CA LYS A 631 -4.13 -41.56 -15.13
C LYS A 631 -4.97 -42.59 -15.87
N ARG A 632 -5.61 -42.20 -17.00
CA ARG A 632 -6.42 -43.12 -17.81
C ARG A 632 -6.29 -42.79 -19.29
N HIS A 633 -5.94 -43.78 -20.10
CA HIS A 633 -5.92 -43.68 -21.56
C HIS A 633 -7.14 -44.39 -22.17
N SER A 634 -7.65 -43.87 -23.29
CA SER A 634 -8.61 -44.55 -24.14
C SER A 634 -8.33 -44.21 -25.60
N LYS A 635 -8.14 -45.25 -26.44
CA LYS A 635 -7.82 -45.12 -27.87
C LYS A 635 -6.62 -44.19 -28.14
N GLY A 636 -5.55 -44.32 -27.36
CA GLY A 636 -4.33 -43.51 -27.51
C GLY A 636 -4.42 -42.07 -27.00
N LYS A 637 -5.59 -41.59 -26.57
CA LYS A 637 -5.77 -40.24 -25.99
C LYS A 637 -5.92 -40.31 -24.48
N CYS A 638 -5.33 -39.34 -23.77
CA CYS A 638 -5.52 -39.20 -22.33
C CYS A 638 -6.98 -38.81 -22.02
N LYS A 639 -7.63 -39.52 -21.10
CA LYS A 639 -9.02 -39.29 -20.66
C LYS A 639 -9.13 -38.67 -19.28
N VAL A 640 -8.15 -38.92 -18.41
CA VAL A 640 -8.08 -38.31 -17.08
C VAL A 640 -6.67 -37.78 -16.89
N THR A 641 -6.56 -36.46 -16.79
CA THR A 641 -5.33 -35.76 -16.52
C THR A 641 -5.38 -35.25 -15.09
N THR A 642 -4.29 -35.44 -14.36
CA THR A 642 -4.13 -34.93 -12.99
C THR A 642 -2.92 -34.03 -12.90
N CYS A 643 -3.00 -33.02 -12.04
CA CYS A 643 -1.97 -32.03 -11.81
C CYS A 643 -1.20 -32.34 -10.52
N SER A 644 -0.05 -31.70 -10.36
CA SER A 644 0.76 -31.76 -9.14
C SER A 644 1.37 -30.41 -8.80
N GLY A 645 1.59 -30.16 -7.52
CA GLY A 645 2.22 -28.96 -6.97
C GLY A 645 3.07 -29.33 -5.76
N SER A 646 4.14 -28.58 -5.50
CA SER A 646 5.06 -28.82 -4.38
C SER A 646 5.42 -27.54 -3.64
N VAL A 647 5.34 -27.58 -2.31
CA VAL A 647 5.73 -26.47 -1.43
C VAL A 647 6.77 -26.96 -0.43
N ALA A 648 7.72 -26.11 -0.07
CA ALA A 648 8.77 -26.44 0.91
C ALA A 648 8.48 -25.77 2.25
N PHE A 649 8.55 -26.52 3.35
CA PHE A 649 8.43 -26.01 4.72
C PHE A 649 9.78 -26.03 5.41
N HIS A 650 10.16 -24.96 6.10
CA HIS A 650 11.25 -24.96 7.07
C HIS A 650 10.75 -25.62 8.37
N VAL A 651 11.36 -26.74 8.73
CA VAL A 651 10.96 -27.57 9.86
C VAL A 651 12.10 -27.62 10.87
N ILE A 652 11.76 -27.39 12.15
CA ILE A 652 12.67 -27.53 13.28
C ILE A 652 12.18 -28.67 14.20
N ASN A 653 13.09 -29.26 14.96
CA ASN A 653 12.77 -30.33 15.89
C ASN A 653 12.06 -29.82 17.14
N ILE A 654 10.74 -29.96 17.12
CA ILE A 654 9.81 -29.65 18.21
C ILE A 654 9.44 -30.91 19.03
N ARG A 655 10.33 -31.91 19.07
CA ARG A 655 10.23 -33.23 19.75
C ARG A 655 9.17 -34.19 19.20
N THR A 656 7.96 -33.70 18.94
CA THR A 656 6.83 -34.51 18.50
C THR A 656 6.92 -34.80 17.00
N ASP A 657 6.28 -35.89 16.57
CA ASP A 657 6.17 -36.20 15.16
C ASP A 657 5.30 -35.17 14.42
N ILE A 658 5.53 -35.05 13.11
CA ILE A 658 4.78 -34.12 12.27
C ILE A 658 4.05 -34.86 11.16
N GLU A 659 2.93 -34.33 10.71
CA GLU A 659 2.31 -34.73 9.45
C GLU A 659 1.90 -33.51 8.64
N PHE A 660 1.76 -33.70 7.33
CA PHE A 660 1.22 -32.69 6.44
C PHE A 660 -0.18 -33.07 6.00
N VAL A 661 -1.12 -32.14 6.15
CA VAL A 661 -2.53 -32.33 5.84
C VAL A 661 -2.89 -31.43 4.68
N PHE A 662 -3.40 -32.03 3.59
CA PHE A 662 -3.87 -31.31 2.41
C PHE A 662 -5.34 -30.94 2.57
N PHE A 663 -5.63 -29.66 2.43
CA PHE A 663 -6.95 -29.08 2.45
C PHE A 663 -7.28 -28.39 1.12
N THR A 664 -8.57 -28.31 0.80
CA THR A 664 -9.11 -27.42 -0.23
C THR A 664 -10.15 -26.47 0.38
N GLY A 665 -10.74 -25.58 -0.41
CA GLY A 665 -11.75 -24.61 0.04
C GLY A 665 -11.18 -23.46 0.87
N GLY A 666 -9.85 -23.32 0.89
CA GLY A 666 -9.12 -22.23 1.53
C GLY A 666 -9.21 -22.31 3.05
N PHE A 667 -8.79 -21.23 3.72
CA PHE A 667 -9.02 -21.08 5.16
C PHE A 667 -10.49 -20.78 5.50
N HIS A 668 -11.28 -20.35 4.51
CA HIS A 668 -12.69 -19.97 4.67
C HIS A 668 -13.65 -21.16 4.75
N LYS A 669 -13.41 -22.22 3.97
CA LYS A 669 -14.22 -23.46 3.95
C LYS A 669 -13.27 -24.67 3.92
N PRO A 670 -12.41 -24.80 4.94
CA PRO A 670 -11.38 -25.82 4.93
C PRO A 670 -12.02 -27.20 4.81
N CYS A 671 -11.50 -27.98 3.88
CA CYS A 671 -11.98 -29.28 3.49
C CYS A 671 -10.81 -30.25 3.50
N LEU A 672 -10.74 -31.14 4.48
CA LEU A 672 -9.64 -32.10 4.59
C LEU A 672 -9.73 -33.14 3.47
N LEU A 673 -8.67 -33.23 2.66
CA LEU A 673 -8.62 -34.15 1.52
C LEU A 673 -7.73 -35.36 1.76
N LYS A 674 -6.48 -35.16 2.22
CA LYS A 674 -5.49 -36.23 2.44
C LYS A 674 -4.49 -35.86 3.54
N ARG A 675 -3.84 -36.88 4.11
CA ARG A 675 -2.73 -36.76 5.06
C ARG A 675 -1.51 -37.50 4.54
N THR A 676 -0.32 -37.03 4.88
CA THR A 676 0.90 -37.82 4.71
C THR A 676 0.98 -38.91 5.77
N ILE A 677 1.94 -39.82 5.62
CA ILE A 677 2.38 -40.61 6.77
C ILE A 677 3.08 -39.68 7.78
N PRO A 678 2.96 -39.92 9.10
CA PRO A 678 3.71 -39.20 10.10
C PRO A 678 5.23 -39.32 9.88
N LEU A 679 5.93 -38.20 10.02
CA LEU A 679 7.38 -38.08 9.98
C LEU A 679 7.91 -37.88 11.39
N LYS A 680 8.97 -38.63 11.73
CA LYS A 680 9.63 -38.53 13.02
C LYS A 680 10.97 -37.85 12.87
N PHE A 681 11.40 -37.13 13.90
CA PHE A 681 12.78 -36.69 14.02
C PHE A 681 13.69 -37.89 14.31
N SER A 682 14.89 -37.86 13.76
CA SER A 682 15.96 -38.83 14.00
C SER A 682 16.47 -38.78 15.44
N SER A 683 16.32 -37.63 16.10
CA SER A 683 16.71 -37.40 17.49
C SER A 683 15.72 -36.46 18.18
N PRO A 684 14.46 -36.89 18.40
CA PRO A 684 13.41 -36.02 18.95
C PRO A 684 13.76 -35.48 20.34
N ASN A 685 14.58 -36.21 21.10
CA ASN A 685 15.01 -35.82 22.44
C ASN A 685 16.30 -34.99 22.45
N ALA A 686 16.81 -34.58 21.29
CA ALA A 686 18.07 -33.83 21.20
C ALA A 686 18.04 -32.56 22.07
N PRO A 687 19.19 -32.17 22.66
CA PRO A 687 19.30 -30.92 23.39
C PRO A 687 19.43 -29.74 22.41
N LEU A 688 18.47 -28.82 22.42
CA LEU A 688 18.34 -27.73 21.45
C LEU A 688 18.26 -26.34 22.12
N TYR A 689 18.60 -25.32 21.34
CA TYR A 689 18.38 -23.89 21.64
C TYR A 689 18.99 -23.39 22.96
N GLY A 690 20.25 -23.74 23.21
CA GLY A 690 21.00 -23.28 24.36
C GLY A 690 21.17 -21.77 24.37
N HIS A 691 20.73 -21.10 25.43
CA HIS A 691 20.84 -19.66 25.61
C HIS A 691 21.37 -19.31 27.01
N LEU A 692 22.10 -18.19 27.07
CA LEU A 692 22.87 -17.77 28.24
C LEU A 692 22.20 -16.61 28.96
N SER A 693 22.29 -16.58 30.29
CA SER A 693 21.92 -15.42 31.10
C SER A 693 22.90 -15.21 32.27
N SER A 694 23.03 -13.96 32.71
CA SER A 694 23.79 -13.60 33.90
C SER A 694 23.00 -13.97 35.15
N ILE A 695 23.68 -14.46 36.19
CA ILE A 695 23.04 -14.81 37.47
C ILE A 695 23.60 -14.07 38.68
N ASP A 696 24.76 -13.45 38.53
CA ASP A 696 25.38 -12.62 39.54
C ASP A 696 26.18 -11.49 38.86
N SER A 697 26.55 -10.51 39.67
CA SER A 697 27.28 -9.32 39.22
C SER A 697 28.81 -9.53 39.14
N THR A 698 29.31 -10.75 39.34
CA THR A 698 30.76 -11.02 39.38
C THR A 698 31.34 -11.29 38.00
N GLY A 699 30.51 -11.64 37.00
CA GLY A 699 30.96 -12.12 35.69
C GLY A 699 31.70 -13.47 35.73
N THR A 700 31.77 -14.12 36.91
CA THR A 700 32.46 -15.41 37.11
C THR A 700 31.51 -16.60 36.99
N SER A 701 30.23 -16.35 36.78
CA SER A 701 29.24 -17.39 36.55
C SER A 701 28.22 -16.97 35.50
N MET A 702 27.67 -17.97 34.79
CA MET A 702 26.61 -17.78 33.79
C MET A 702 25.66 -18.96 33.83
N ARG A 703 24.39 -18.69 33.61
CA ARG A 703 23.37 -19.73 33.43
C ARG A 703 23.27 -20.09 31.97
N LEU A 704 23.25 -21.38 31.69
CA LEU A 704 22.89 -21.95 30.39
C LEU A 704 21.57 -22.69 30.55
N THR A 705 20.61 -22.34 29.70
CA THR A 705 19.30 -22.99 29.63
C THR A 705 19.07 -23.55 28.22
N TRP A 706 18.51 -24.75 28.11
CA TRP A 706 18.20 -25.42 26.83
C TRP A 706 17.01 -26.36 26.95
N ILE A 707 16.46 -26.80 25.83
CA ILE A 707 15.28 -27.69 25.79
C ILE A 707 15.71 -29.09 25.32
N SER A 708 15.08 -30.13 25.85
CA SER A 708 15.17 -31.48 25.30
C SER A 708 13.89 -32.28 25.51
N GLY A 709 13.80 -33.46 24.88
CA GLY A 709 12.72 -34.42 25.12
C GLY A 709 12.96 -35.42 26.26
N ASP A 710 14.09 -35.33 26.99
CA ASP A 710 14.42 -36.25 28.09
C ASP A 710 14.40 -35.56 29.45
N LYS A 711 13.57 -36.09 30.36
CA LYS A 711 13.42 -35.60 31.74
C LYS A 711 14.63 -35.83 32.61
N LYS A 712 15.55 -36.71 32.21
CA LYS A 712 16.74 -37.00 33.01
C LYS A 712 17.67 -35.78 33.00
N PRO A 713 18.31 -35.47 34.14
CA PRO A 713 19.38 -34.48 34.19
C PRO A 713 20.45 -34.77 33.12
N GLN A 714 20.87 -33.71 32.44
CA GLN A 714 21.90 -33.71 31.41
C GLN A 714 23.14 -32.99 31.93
N GLN A 715 24.19 -32.88 31.12
CA GLN A 715 25.44 -32.25 31.52
C GLN A 715 25.81 -31.07 30.62
N VAL A 716 26.48 -30.09 31.21
CA VAL A 716 27.22 -29.06 30.48
C VAL A 716 28.70 -29.31 30.71
N LYS A 717 29.47 -29.38 29.64
CA LYS A 717 30.93 -29.40 29.66
C LYS A 717 31.44 -28.04 29.21
N TYR A 718 32.21 -27.36 30.04
CA TYR A 718 32.65 -25.98 29.78
C TYR A 718 34.07 -25.70 30.28
N GLY A 719 34.70 -24.67 29.72
CA GLY A 719 36.07 -24.28 30.04
C GLY A 719 37.09 -25.42 29.86
N ASN A 720 38.17 -25.39 30.64
CA ASN A 720 39.23 -26.41 30.63
C ASN A 720 38.81 -27.72 31.34
N GLY A 721 37.72 -28.34 30.90
CA GLY A 721 37.30 -29.67 31.36
C GLY A 721 36.34 -29.70 32.56
N LYS A 722 35.69 -28.58 32.91
CA LYS A 722 34.64 -28.58 33.95
C LYS A 722 33.38 -29.26 33.41
N SER A 723 32.64 -29.91 34.30
CA SER A 723 31.34 -30.50 34.00
C SER A 723 30.36 -30.24 35.13
N GLN A 724 29.08 -30.04 34.79
CA GLN A 724 28.03 -29.80 35.77
C GLN A 724 26.70 -30.38 35.27
N THR A 725 25.90 -30.90 36.21
CA THR A 725 24.62 -31.55 35.93
C THR A 725 23.48 -30.52 35.97
N SER A 726 22.54 -30.64 35.03
CA SER A 726 21.40 -29.74 34.94
C SER A 726 20.33 -30.01 35.98
N GLN A 727 19.71 -28.92 36.44
CA GLN A 727 18.37 -28.97 36.99
C GLN A 727 17.38 -29.07 35.82
N VAL A 728 16.24 -29.70 36.06
CA VAL A 728 15.24 -29.95 35.02
C VAL A 728 13.90 -29.38 35.48
N ALA A 729 13.31 -28.54 34.65
CA ALA A 729 11.98 -27.97 34.82
C ALA A 729 11.11 -28.33 33.61
N THR A 730 9.80 -28.23 33.80
CA THR A 730 8.78 -28.36 32.75
C THR A 730 7.50 -27.71 33.28
N PHE A 731 6.53 -27.52 32.40
CA PHE A 731 5.17 -27.16 32.77
C PHE A 731 4.19 -28.01 31.96
N SER A 732 2.98 -28.13 32.47
CA SER A 732 1.90 -28.94 31.92
C SER A 732 0.72 -28.06 31.53
N GLN A 733 -0.24 -28.64 30.79
CA GLN A 733 -1.46 -27.95 30.39
C GLN A 733 -2.25 -27.43 31.61
N ASP A 734 -2.19 -28.14 32.74
CA ASP A 734 -2.87 -27.75 33.96
C ASP A 734 -2.29 -26.48 34.61
N ASP A 735 -1.01 -26.18 34.35
CA ASP A 735 -0.32 -24.99 34.85
C ASP A 735 -0.74 -23.70 34.13
N MET A 736 -1.31 -23.81 32.92
CA MET A 736 -1.81 -22.66 32.18
C MET A 736 -3.07 -22.08 32.83
N CYS A 737 -3.23 -20.76 32.77
CA CYS A 737 -4.40 -20.08 33.31
C CYS A 737 -5.58 -20.20 32.35
N SER A 738 -6.79 -20.31 32.90
CA SER A 738 -8.04 -20.29 32.13
C SER A 738 -9.17 -19.92 33.07
N SER A 739 -10.16 -19.16 32.60
CA SER A 739 -11.33 -18.79 33.40
C SER A 739 -12.63 -19.14 32.65
N ILE A 740 -13.76 -19.18 33.36
CA ILE A 740 -15.07 -19.43 32.73
C ILE A 740 -15.44 -18.31 31.74
N LEU A 741 -15.05 -17.07 32.05
CA LEU A 741 -15.40 -15.89 31.26
C LEU A 741 -14.44 -15.65 30.09
N ILE A 742 -13.18 -16.07 30.25
CA ILE A 742 -12.09 -15.89 29.29
C ILE A 742 -11.36 -17.24 29.22
N PRO A 743 -11.65 -18.09 28.22
CA PRO A 743 -11.08 -19.43 28.13
C PRO A 743 -9.74 -19.42 27.38
N SER A 744 -8.71 -20.13 27.84
CA SER A 744 -7.33 -19.97 27.33
C SER A 744 -6.93 -20.87 26.15
N PRO A 745 -6.35 -20.32 25.05
CA PRO A 745 -5.72 -21.14 24.02
C PRO A 745 -4.53 -21.95 24.55
N ALA A 746 -3.72 -21.38 25.45
CA ALA A 746 -2.60 -22.09 26.11
C ALA A 746 -3.05 -23.36 26.83
N LYS A 747 -4.24 -23.33 27.45
CA LYS A 747 -4.83 -24.47 28.17
C LYS A 747 -5.63 -25.40 27.26
N ASP A 748 -5.87 -25.06 26.00
CA ASP A 748 -6.73 -25.83 25.08
C ASP A 748 -5.99 -26.18 23.77
N PHE A 749 -6.46 -25.73 22.61
CA PHE A 749 -5.95 -26.15 21.29
C PHE A 749 -4.58 -25.53 20.90
N GLY A 750 -4.11 -24.52 21.62
CA GLY A 750 -2.78 -23.94 21.46
C GLY A 750 -1.71 -24.65 22.30
N TRP A 751 -2.10 -25.61 23.14
CA TRP A 751 -1.19 -26.41 23.95
C TRP A 751 -0.23 -27.23 23.09
N HIS A 752 1.06 -27.14 23.40
CA HIS A 752 2.10 -28.01 22.88
C HIS A 752 3.05 -28.34 24.03
N ASP A 753 3.42 -29.62 24.18
CA ASP A 753 4.26 -30.08 25.29
C ASP A 753 5.66 -29.47 25.16
N PRO A 754 6.13 -28.67 26.14
CA PRO A 754 7.40 -27.96 26.06
C PRO A 754 8.62 -28.89 26.18
N GLY A 755 8.41 -30.18 26.47
CA GLY A 755 9.46 -31.12 26.84
C GLY A 755 10.04 -30.79 28.19
N TYR A 756 11.36 -30.76 28.27
CA TYR A 756 12.10 -30.53 29.51
C TYR A 756 13.14 -29.43 29.31
N ILE A 757 13.04 -28.41 30.16
CA ILE A 757 13.95 -27.27 30.18
C ILE A 757 15.05 -27.58 31.18
N HIS A 758 16.29 -27.63 30.69
CA HIS A 758 17.46 -27.92 31.48
C HIS A 758 18.21 -26.63 31.79
N THR A 759 18.64 -26.46 33.03
CA THR A 759 19.38 -25.27 33.46
C THR A 759 20.64 -25.66 34.22
N VAL A 760 21.77 -25.01 33.93
CA VAL A 760 23.04 -25.12 34.67
C VAL A 760 23.62 -23.75 34.94
N VAL A 761 24.10 -23.52 36.16
CA VAL A 761 24.93 -22.35 36.50
C VAL A 761 26.41 -22.72 36.40
N MET A 762 27.05 -22.37 35.29
CA MET A 762 28.48 -22.54 35.08
C MET A 762 29.26 -21.60 36.00
N THR A 763 30.22 -22.10 36.77
CA THR A 763 30.95 -21.32 37.79
C THR A 763 32.47 -21.31 37.60
N GLY A 764 33.13 -20.31 38.18
CA GLY A 764 34.57 -20.10 38.09
C GLY A 764 35.01 -19.82 36.65
N LEU A 765 34.19 -19.09 35.91
CA LEU A 765 34.54 -18.43 34.66
C LEU A 765 35.37 -17.18 34.97
N GLN A 766 36.06 -16.66 33.97
CA GLN A 766 36.74 -15.37 34.07
C GLN A 766 35.84 -14.30 33.45
N PRO A 767 35.66 -13.11 34.06
CA PRO A 767 34.89 -12.02 33.44
C PRO A 767 35.56 -11.52 32.15
N SER A 768 34.78 -10.92 31.26
CA SER A 768 35.23 -10.36 29.97
C SER A 768 36.11 -11.31 29.14
N SER A 769 35.83 -12.62 29.19
CA SER A 769 36.66 -13.64 28.57
C SER A 769 35.86 -14.58 27.68
N THR A 770 36.50 -15.07 26.63
CA THR A 770 35.94 -16.08 25.76
C THR A 770 36.16 -17.47 26.36
N SER A 771 35.09 -18.27 26.40
CA SER A 771 35.15 -19.67 26.77
C SER A 771 34.29 -20.51 25.83
N TYR A 772 34.21 -21.80 26.12
CA TYR A 772 33.41 -22.74 25.32
C TYR A 772 32.56 -23.60 26.22
N TYR A 773 31.39 -23.97 25.73
CA TYR A 773 30.57 -25.01 26.33
C TYR A 773 29.99 -25.95 25.27
N LYS A 774 29.52 -27.10 25.73
CA LYS A 774 28.55 -27.94 25.04
C LYS A 774 27.64 -28.59 26.07
N TYR A 775 26.42 -28.91 25.69
CA TYR A 775 25.40 -29.41 26.60
C TYR A 775 24.71 -30.64 26.01
N GLY A 776 24.25 -31.55 26.87
CA GLY A 776 23.59 -32.78 26.44
C GLY A 776 23.94 -33.99 27.31
N SER A 777 23.71 -35.19 26.76
CA SER A 777 24.10 -36.45 27.39
C SER A 777 24.37 -37.53 26.34
N ASP A 778 25.04 -38.61 26.73
CA ASP A 778 25.28 -39.73 25.82
C ASP A 778 23.97 -40.45 25.41
N ALA A 779 22.88 -40.25 26.15
CA ALA A 779 21.58 -40.85 25.88
C ALA A 779 20.78 -40.11 24.80
N VAL A 780 20.91 -38.77 24.73
CA VAL A 780 20.14 -37.92 23.79
C VAL A 780 21.00 -37.14 22.80
N GLY A 781 22.32 -37.33 22.85
CA GLY A 781 23.28 -36.57 22.06
C GLY A 781 23.78 -35.31 22.76
N TRP A 782 24.80 -34.70 22.15
CA TRP A 782 25.43 -33.48 22.62
C TRP A 782 25.24 -32.38 21.58
N SER A 783 25.07 -31.14 22.04
CA SER A 783 25.17 -29.96 21.20
C SER A 783 26.55 -29.85 20.56
N ASP A 784 26.64 -29.00 19.53
CA ASP A 784 27.93 -28.52 19.06
C ASP A 784 28.69 -27.77 20.17
N LYS A 785 30.01 -27.67 19.99
CA LYS A 785 30.86 -26.86 20.86
C LYS A 785 30.64 -25.39 20.51
N ILE A 786 30.10 -24.63 21.45
CA ILE A 786 29.74 -23.23 21.28
C ILE A 786 30.75 -22.36 22.03
N GLU A 787 31.36 -21.43 21.31
CA GLU A 787 32.13 -20.32 21.87
C GLU A 787 31.20 -19.24 22.40
N PHE A 788 31.49 -18.68 23.58
CA PHE A 788 30.73 -17.58 24.19
C PHE A 788 31.65 -16.62 24.96
N ARG A 789 31.16 -15.42 25.25
CA ARG A 789 31.86 -14.39 26.02
C ARG A 789 31.12 -14.12 27.33
N THR A 790 31.85 -14.08 28.44
CA THR A 790 31.31 -13.67 29.74
C THR A 790 31.20 -12.14 29.82
N PRO A 791 30.19 -11.61 30.52
CA PRO A 791 30.08 -10.17 30.72
C PRO A 791 31.21 -9.64 31.62
N PRO A 792 31.50 -8.34 31.58
CA PRO A 792 32.35 -7.69 32.57
C PRO A 792 31.78 -7.81 33.98
N ALA A 793 32.64 -7.99 34.97
CA ALA A 793 32.25 -7.90 36.37
C ALA A 793 31.71 -6.49 36.69
N GLY A 794 30.72 -6.41 37.57
CA GLY A 794 30.23 -5.14 38.11
C GLY A 794 31.37 -4.33 38.74
N GLY A 795 31.42 -3.04 38.40
CA GLY A 795 32.52 -2.14 38.75
C GLY A 795 33.70 -2.13 37.78
N SER A 796 33.67 -2.89 36.68
CA SER A 796 34.66 -2.75 35.59
C SER A 796 34.43 -1.46 34.79
N ASP A 797 35.47 -0.97 34.12
CA ASP A 797 35.46 0.36 33.49
C ASP A 797 34.45 0.56 32.35
N GLU A 798 34.06 -0.51 31.65
CA GLU A 798 33.13 -0.41 30.51
C GLU A 798 32.16 -1.59 30.38
N LEU A 799 31.02 -1.32 29.72
CA LEU A 799 30.04 -2.29 29.25
C LEU A 799 29.53 -1.91 27.85
N LYS A 800 29.46 -2.87 26.93
CA LYS A 800 28.76 -2.70 25.64
C LYS A 800 27.57 -3.64 25.57
N PHE A 801 26.37 -3.10 25.40
CA PHE A 801 25.16 -3.91 25.39
C PHE A 801 24.17 -3.49 24.30
N LEU A 802 23.32 -4.43 23.90
CA LEU A 802 22.17 -4.18 23.04
C LEU A 802 20.89 -4.21 23.89
N VAL A 803 19.90 -3.39 23.54
CA VAL A 803 18.60 -3.37 24.21
C VAL A 803 17.46 -3.10 23.24
N TYR A 804 16.35 -3.81 23.43
CA TYR A 804 15.11 -3.67 22.67
C TYR A 804 13.95 -4.39 23.38
N GLY A 805 12.71 -4.05 23.03
CA GLY A 805 11.51 -4.84 23.33
C GLY A 805 10.84 -5.35 22.05
N ASP A 806 9.86 -6.24 22.19
CA ASP A 806 8.82 -6.44 21.17
C ASP A 806 9.31 -7.08 19.86
N MET A 807 10.31 -7.96 19.94
CA MET A 807 10.93 -8.56 18.75
C MET A 807 10.09 -9.68 18.15
N GLY A 808 9.52 -10.56 18.99
CA GLY A 808 8.83 -11.75 18.52
C GLY A 808 9.64 -12.63 17.55
N LYS A 809 8.93 -13.36 16.69
CA LYS A 809 9.47 -14.29 15.70
C LYS A 809 8.83 -14.10 14.31
N ALA A 810 9.54 -14.56 13.29
CA ALA A 810 9.00 -14.68 11.93
C ALA A 810 9.56 -15.93 11.25
N PRO A 811 8.78 -16.57 10.35
CA PRO A 811 9.21 -17.78 9.66
C PRO A 811 10.38 -17.53 8.71
N LEU A 812 11.32 -18.47 8.62
CA LEU A 812 12.41 -18.47 7.63
C LEU A 812 11.96 -18.91 6.22
N ASP A 813 10.66 -19.15 6.05
CA ASP A 813 10.06 -19.54 4.80
C ASP A 813 8.71 -18.84 4.61
N ALA A 814 8.10 -18.96 3.43
CA ALA A 814 6.80 -18.33 3.14
C ALA A 814 5.61 -19.03 3.83
N SER A 815 5.77 -19.53 5.05
CA SER A 815 4.68 -20.14 5.83
C SER A 815 3.80 -19.06 6.45
N ALA A 816 2.51 -19.34 6.50
CA ALA A 816 1.62 -18.71 7.45
C ALA A 816 1.79 -19.39 8.82
N GLU A 817 1.85 -18.60 9.88
CA GLU A 817 1.98 -18.98 11.29
C GLU A 817 1.21 -17.98 12.15
N HIS A 818 0.95 -18.33 13.42
CA HIS A 818 0.37 -17.45 14.42
C HIS A 818 1.31 -16.27 14.64
N PHE A 819 0.72 -15.08 14.52
CA PHE A 819 1.30 -13.79 14.90
C PHE A 819 2.76 -13.59 14.45
N ILE A 820 2.95 -13.10 13.22
CA ILE A 820 4.26 -12.89 12.60
C ILE A 820 4.74 -11.46 12.86
N GLN A 821 5.95 -11.31 13.43
CA GLN A 821 6.60 -10.02 13.69
C GLN A 821 7.57 -9.65 12.55
N PRO A 822 7.17 -8.76 11.62
CA PRO A 822 7.88 -8.53 10.37
C PRO A 822 9.34 -8.04 10.52
N GLY A 823 9.66 -7.33 11.60
CA GLY A 823 11.02 -6.84 11.83
C GLY A 823 11.99 -7.89 12.39
N SER A 824 11.48 -8.99 12.97
CA SER A 824 12.26 -9.93 13.78
C SER A 824 13.50 -10.49 13.07
N LEU A 825 13.34 -10.97 11.83
CA LEU A 825 14.47 -11.52 11.04
C LEU A 825 15.55 -10.46 10.76
N SER A 826 15.15 -9.24 10.43
CA SER A 826 16.08 -8.16 10.10
C SER A 826 16.93 -7.75 11.31
N VAL A 827 16.29 -7.65 12.49
CA VAL A 827 16.92 -7.27 13.75
C VAL A 827 17.84 -8.37 14.24
N VAL A 828 17.41 -9.63 14.25
CA VAL A 828 18.28 -10.77 14.62
C VAL A 828 19.51 -10.83 13.74
N LYS A 829 19.35 -10.69 12.41
CA LYS A 829 20.48 -10.66 11.47
C LYS A 829 21.45 -9.52 11.81
N ALA A 830 20.93 -8.33 12.10
CA ALA A 830 21.72 -7.16 12.47
C ALA A 830 22.54 -7.39 13.75
N MET A 831 21.89 -7.90 14.80
CA MET A 831 22.55 -8.17 16.07
C MET A 831 23.61 -9.25 15.93
N VAL A 832 23.35 -10.31 15.17
CA VAL A 832 24.35 -11.37 14.93
C VAL A 832 25.58 -10.82 14.21
N GLU A 833 25.42 -9.85 13.32
CA GLU A 833 26.53 -9.13 12.69
C GLU A 833 27.31 -8.27 13.71
N GLU A 834 26.64 -7.55 14.61
CA GLU A 834 27.29 -6.81 15.71
C GLU A 834 28.09 -7.73 16.64
N LEU A 835 27.54 -8.88 17.01
CA LEU A 835 28.20 -9.87 17.85
C LEU A 835 29.48 -10.40 17.20
N LYS A 836 29.47 -10.62 15.88
CA LYS A 836 30.67 -11.06 15.13
C LYS A 836 31.79 -10.02 15.15
N ASN A 837 31.46 -8.74 15.27
CA ASN A 837 32.45 -7.67 15.39
C ASN A 837 33.10 -7.62 16.79
N GLY A 838 32.65 -8.46 17.74
CA GLY A 838 33.29 -8.65 19.05
C GLY A 838 33.03 -7.52 20.06
N ASN A 839 32.07 -6.63 19.79
CA ASN A 839 31.81 -5.41 20.55
C ASN A 839 30.50 -5.43 21.37
N VAL A 840 29.97 -6.62 21.68
CA VAL A 840 28.75 -6.78 22.48
C VAL A 840 29.03 -7.75 23.61
N ASP A 841 28.80 -7.32 24.85
CA ASP A 841 28.96 -8.12 26.06
C ASP A 841 27.63 -8.72 26.54
N SER A 842 26.50 -8.06 26.27
CA SER A 842 25.17 -8.49 26.72
C SER A 842 24.03 -7.94 25.85
N ILE A 843 22.88 -8.61 25.90
CA ILE A 843 21.63 -8.24 25.24
C ILE A 843 20.53 -8.17 26.30
N PHE A 844 19.69 -7.14 26.27
CA PHE A 844 18.51 -6.97 27.12
C PHE A 844 17.25 -6.92 26.24
N HIS A 845 16.40 -7.93 26.35
CA HIS A 845 15.10 -8.01 25.67
C HIS A 845 13.97 -7.69 26.67
N ILE A 846 13.49 -6.45 26.66
CA ILE A 846 12.67 -5.88 27.74
C ILE A 846 11.16 -6.06 27.54
N GLY A 847 10.74 -7.32 27.38
CA GLY A 847 9.33 -7.75 27.31
C GLY A 847 8.80 -7.96 25.90
N ASP A 848 7.66 -8.65 25.83
CA ASP A 848 7.02 -9.11 24.60
C ASP A 848 7.96 -9.94 23.73
N ILE A 849 8.27 -11.12 24.27
CA ILE A 849 9.42 -11.92 23.90
C ILE A 849 9.18 -12.67 22.59
N SER A 850 8.22 -13.60 22.59
CA SER A 850 7.94 -14.48 21.45
C SER A 850 6.61 -14.16 20.78
N TYR A 851 5.71 -13.49 21.50
CA TYR A 851 4.29 -13.40 21.22
C TYR A 851 3.61 -14.75 20.92
N ALA A 852 4.08 -15.83 21.56
CA ALA A 852 3.42 -17.13 21.49
C ALA A 852 1.94 -17.03 21.90
N THR A 853 1.63 -16.20 22.90
CA THR A 853 0.26 -15.79 23.29
C THR A 853 -0.71 -16.98 23.37
N GLY A 854 -0.24 -18.08 23.95
CA GLY A 854 -0.98 -19.32 24.15
C GLY A 854 -0.88 -20.35 23.03
N PHE A 855 -0.10 -20.10 21.99
CA PHE A 855 0.32 -21.09 20.99
C PHE A 855 1.74 -21.54 21.31
N LEU A 856 1.88 -22.50 22.21
CA LEU A 856 3.16 -22.75 22.92
C LEU A 856 4.30 -23.21 22.02
N VAL A 857 4.02 -23.81 20.86
CA VAL A 857 5.05 -24.21 19.89
C VAL A 857 5.85 -23.01 19.37
N GLU A 858 5.27 -21.80 19.40
CA GLU A 858 5.91 -20.59 18.91
C GLU A 858 7.13 -20.17 19.77
N TRP A 859 7.17 -20.57 21.05
CA TRP A 859 8.37 -20.41 21.88
C TRP A 859 9.59 -21.11 21.28
N GLU A 860 9.41 -22.25 20.62
CA GLU A 860 10.53 -22.97 20.00
C GLU A 860 11.04 -22.32 18.73
N PHE A 861 10.14 -21.79 17.90
CA PHE A 861 10.55 -21.00 16.73
C PHE A 861 11.30 -19.74 17.16
N PHE A 862 10.83 -19.08 18.23
CA PHE A 862 11.54 -17.95 18.81
C PHE A 862 12.93 -18.34 19.33
N LEU A 863 13.03 -19.42 20.11
CA LEU A 863 14.31 -19.89 20.67
C LEU A 863 15.29 -20.33 19.58
N HIS A 864 14.82 -20.99 18.53
CA HIS A 864 15.61 -21.27 17.33
C HIS A 864 16.13 -19.98 16.70
N LEU A 865 15.25 -18.99 16.50
CA LEU A 865 15.58 -17.73 15.85
C LEU A 865 16.66 -16.94 16.61
N ILE A 866 16.59 -16.87 17.94
CA ILE A 866 17.58 -16.13 18.75
C ILE A 866 18.85 -16.94 19.06
N SER A 867 18.85 -18.25 18.86
CA SER A 867 19.99 -19.13 19.19
C SER A 867 21.35 -18.61 18.67
N PRO A 868 21.47 -18.04 17.45
CA PRO A 868 22.73 -17.49 16.96
C PRO A 868 23.33 -16.34 17.80
N SER A 869 22.52 -15.61 18.57
CA SER A 869 22.97 -14.53 19.47
C SER A 869 22.90 -14.93 20.94
N ALA A 870 21.79 -15.50 21.40
CA ALA A 870 21.56 -15.85 22.80
C ALA A 870 22.46 -16.98 23.31
N SER A 871 23.03 -17.80 22.42
CA SER A 871 24.03 -18.82 22.79
C SER A 871 25.43 -18.27 23.04
N LYS A 872 25.68 -16.99 22.70
CA LYS A 872 27.03 -16.39 22.60
C LYS A 872 27.35 -15.36 23.68
N VAL A 873 26.34 -14.63 24.15
CA VAL A 873 26.46 -13.56 25.15
C VAL A 873 25.28 -13.66 26.13
N SER A 874 25.36 -12.96 27.26
CA SER A 874 24.24 -12.91 28.20
C SER A 874 23.01 -12.30 27.52
N TYR A 875 21.90 -13.02 27.52
CA TYR A 875 20.59 -12.61 27.00
C TYR A 875 19.62 -12.46 28.19
N MET A 876 19.51 -11.23 28.69
CA MET A 876 18.67 -10.86 29.83
C MET A 876 17.28 -10.47 29.33
N THR A 877 16.22 -10.83 30.05
CA THR A 877 14.85 -10.51 29.65
C THR A 877 14.09 -9.77 30.75
N ALA A 878 13.10 -8.97 30.37
CA ALA A 878 12.01 -8.54 31.24
C ALA A 878 10.71 -9.22 30.78
N ILE A 879 9.72 -9.30 31.66
CA ILE A 879 8.40 -9.85 31.33
C ILE A 879 7.48 -8.73 30.79
N GLY A 880 6.80 -8.95 29.66
CA GLY A 880 5.81 -8.05 29.07
C GLY A 880 4.38 -8.53 29.26
N ASN A 881 3.43 -7.80 28.67
CA ASN A 881 2.00 -8.14 28.77
C ASN A 881 1.67 -9.42 28.01
N HIS A 882 2.30 -9.67 26.86
CA HIS A 882 2.07 -10.90 26.10
C HIS A 882 2.67 -12.16 26.76
N GLU A 883 3.47 -12.01 27.81
CA GLU A 883 3.88 -13.12 28.66
C GLU A 883 2.98 -13.29 29.89
N ARG A 884 2.43 -12.21 30.46
CA ARG A 884 1.85 -12.23 31.83
C ARG A 884 0.35 -11.97 31.94
N ASP A 885 -0.22 -11.12 31.09
CA ASP A 885 -1.57 -10.60 31.29
C ASP A 885 -2.63 -11.66 31.03
N TYR A 886 -3.36 -11.99 32.10
CA TYR A 886 -4.53 -12.86 32.05
C TYR A 886 -5.43 -12.64 33.27
N ALA A 887 -6.75 -12.78 33.10
CA ALA A 887 -7.69 -12.67 34.21
C ALA A 887 -7.41 -13.71 35.32
N ASP A 888 -7.63 -13.30 36.58
CA ASP A 888 -7.44 -14.12 37.79
C ASP A 888 -6.03 -14.69 38.01
N SER A 889 -5.04 -14.24 37.23
CA SER A 889 -3.65 -14.70 37.33
C SER A 889 -2.81 -13.91 38.34
N GLY A 890 -3.34 -12.81 38.88
CA GLY A 890 -2.58 -11.85 39.71
C GLY A 890 -1.83 -10.77 38.92
N SER A 891 -1.99 -10.70 37.58
CA SER A 891 -1.50 -9.55 36.81
C SER A 891 -2.20 -8.25 37.26
N TYR A 892 -1.45 -7.16 37.28
CA TYR A 892 -1.97 -5.82 37.54
C TYR A 892 -2.90 -5.35 36.41
N TYR A 893 -2.62 -5.75 35.17
CA TYR A 893 -3.48 -5.50 34.02
C TYR A 893 -4.24 -6.80 33.67
N PRO A 894 -5.57 -6.86 33.86
CA PRO A 894 -6.34 -8.11 33.71
C PRO A 894 -6.69 -8.42 32.24
N GLY A 895 -5.91 -7.91 31.29
CA GLY A 895 -6.08 -8.17 29.86
C GLY A 895 -5.80 -9.63 29.51
N PRO A 896 -6.24 -10.13 28.35
CA PRO A 896 -6.02 -11.51 27.94
C PRO A 896 -4.75 -11.70 27.07
N ASP A 897 -3.89 -10.69 26.98
CA ASP A 897 -2.79 -10.56 26.00
C ASP A 897 -1.86 -11.78 25.95
N SER A 898 -1.69 -12.49 27.07
CA SER A 898 -0.83 -13.69 27.12
C SER A 898 -1.48 -14.97 26.58
N GLY A 899 -2.77 -14.96 26.21
CA GLY A 899 -3.52 -16.16 25.82
C GLY A 899 -3.60 -17.24 26.91
N GLY A 900 -3.41 -16.87 28.18
CA GLY A 900 -3.44 -17.77 29.34
C GLY A 900 -2.12 -18.43 29.69
N GLU A 901 -1.01 -18.05 29.06
CA GLU A 901 0.34 -18.40 29.53
C GLU A 901 0.63 -17.90 30.95
N CYS A 902 0.12 -16.72 31.31
CA CYS A 902 0.17 -16.12 32.64
C CYS A 902 1.54 -16.18 33.33
N GLY A 903 2.61 -15.98 32.56
CA GLY A 903 4.00 -15.95 33.01
C GLY A 903 4.70 -17.31 33.09
N VAL A 904 3.96 -18.43 33.01
CA VAL A 904 4.51 -19.77 33.26
C VAL A 904 5.57 -20.16 32.23
N ALA A 905 5.29 -19.94 30.95
CA ALA A 905 6.22 -20.25 29.87
C ALA A 905 7.48 -19.37 29.97
N TYR A 906 7.30 -18.06 30.13
CA TYR A 906 8.39 -17.09 30.31
C TYR A 906 9.33 -17.46 31.46
N GLU A 907 8.81 -17.69 32.66
CA GLU A 907 9.65 -17.98 33.84
C GLU A 907 10.39 -19.32 33.72
N THR A 908 9.83 -20.25 32.95
CA THR A 908 10.44 -21.57 32.74
C THR A 908 11.53 -21.51 31.67
N TYR A 909 11.27 -20.87 30.53
CA TYR A 909 12.25 -20.74 29.44
C TYR A 909 13.36 -19.75 29.80
N PHE A 910 13.02 -18.63 30.45
CA PHE A 910 13.95 -17.56 30.81
C PHE A 910 14.04 -17.39 32.32
N PRO A 911 14.67 -18.33 33.04
CA PRO A 911 14.94 -18.16 34.46
C PRO A 911 15.94 -17.01 34.61
N MET A 912 15.46 -15.84 35.01
CA MET A 912 16.27 -14.68 35.38
C MET A 912 16.75 -14.78 36.84
N PRO A 913 17.66 -13.92 37.34
CA PRO A 913 18.11 -13.94 38.74
C PRO A 913 17.08 -13.32 39.70
N THR A 914 15.85 -13.84 39.66
CA THR A 914 14.71 -13.36 40.43
C THR A 914 14.70 -13.93 41.85
N ALA A 915 14.04 -13.23 42.77
CA ALA A 915 14.00 -13.63 44.18
C ALA A 915 13.16 -14.90 44.43
N ALA A 916 12.08 -15.07 43.65
CA ALA A 916 11.19 -16.23 43.71
C ALA A 916 10.37 -16.34 42.40
N LYS A 917 9.60 -17.42 42.28
CA LYS A 917 8.56 -17.59 41.26
C LYS A 917 7.50 -16.49 41.39
N ASP A 918 6.96 -16.01 40.27
CA ASP A 918 5.98 -14.92 40.18
C ASP A 918 6.48 -13.60 40.81
N LYS A 919 7.81 -13.43 40.84
CA LYS A 919 8.50 -12.18 41.22
C LYS A 919 9.55 -11.83 40.18
N PRO A 920 9.15 -11.56 38.93
CA PRO A 920 10.05 -11.50 37.77
C PRO A 920 10.97 -10.27 37.72
N TRP A 921 11.00 -9.45 38.77
CA TRP A 921 11.90 -8.31 38.89
C TRP A 921 13.25 -8.71 39.51
N TYR A 922 14.33 -8.11 39.03
CA TYR A 922 15.69 -8.41 39.45
C TYR A 922 16.64 -7.24 39.19
N ALA A 923 17.82 -7.30 39.80
CA ALA A 923 18.90 -6.35 39.57
C ALA A 923 20.19 -7.07 39.20
N ILE A 924 20.99 -6.44 38.35
CA ILE A 924 22.27 -7.00 37.90
C ILE A 924 23.25 -5.87 37.60
N GLU A 925 24.50 -6.01 38.03
CA GLU A 925 25.59 -5.12 37.63
C GLU A 925 26.46 -5.79 36.59
N GLN A 926 26.75 -5.06 35.51
CA GLN A 926 27.67 -5.47 34.46
C GLN A 926 28.54 -4.26 34.09
N GLY A 927 29.86 -4.39 34.21
CA GLY A 927 30.76 -3.25 33.99
C GLY A 927 30.40 -2.05 34.87
N SER A 928 30.32 -0.86 34.27
CA SER A 928 30.02 0.40 34.97
C SER A 928 28.53 0.66 35.19
N VAL A 929 27.66 -0.34 34.92
CA VAL A 929 26.19 -0.17 34.92
C VAL A 929 25.53 -1.07 35.97
N HIS A 930 24.60 -0.48 36.72
CA HIS A 930 23.62 -1.18 37.53
C HIS A 930 22.26 -1.15 36.81
N PHE A 931 21.68 -2.31 36.53
CA PHE A 931 20.35 -2.44 35.95
C PHE A 931 19.33 -2.82 37.02
N THR A 932 18.29 -2.02 37.17
CA THR A 932 17.07 -2.38 37.93
C THR A 932 15.99 -2.76 36.91
N VAL A 933 15.65 -4.04 36.81
CA VAL A 933 14.65 -4.56 35.87
C VAL A 933 13.37 -4.90 36.63
N ILE A 934 12.26 -4.25 36.25
CA ILE A 934 10.94 -4.45 36.86
C ILE A 934 10.01 -5.23 35.93
N SER A 935 8.89 -5.69 36.50
CA SER A 935 7.71 -6.09 35.75
C SER A 935 6.64 -5.03 35.84
N THR A 936 6.26 -4.49 34.69
CA THR A 936 5.12 -3.57 34.60
C THR A 936 3.78 -4.27 34.80
N GLU A 937 3.75 -5.60 34.66
CA GLU A 937 2.53 -6.42 34.75
C GLU A 937 2.22 -6.90 36.18
N HIS A 938 3.09 -6.63 37.15
CA HIS A 938 2.84 -6.92 38.57
C HIS A 938 2.62 -5.63 39.35
N ASP A 939 1.99 -5.75 40.52
CA ASP A 939 1.68 -4.60 41.37
C ASP A 939 2.92 -3.78 41.72
N TRP A 940 3.01 -2.58 41.15
CA TRP A 940 4.08 -1.59 41.36
C TRP A 940 3.60 -0.43 42.25
N THR A 941 2.38 -0.49 42.80
CA THR A 941 1.80 0.59 43.61
C THR A 941 2.54 0.80 44.93
N GLU A 942 2.33 1.96 45.56
CA GLU A 942 3.04 2.32 46.79
C GLU A 942 2.86 1.25 47.88
N ASN A 943 3.98 0.81 48.46
CA ASN A 943 4.09 -0.27 49.44
C ASN A 943 3.84 -1.69 48.92
N SER A 944 3.66 -1.90 47.61
CA SER A 944 3.70 -3.25 47.03
C SER A 944 5.06 -3.90 47.26
N GLU A 945 5.15 -5.22 47.09
CA GLU A 945 6.42 -5.92 47.24
C GLU A 945 7.47 -5.42 46.24
N GLN A 946 7.08 -5.30 44.96
CA GLN A 946 7.94 -4.81 43.89
C GLN A 946 8.35 -3.35 44.12
N TYR A 947 7.44 -2.48 44.59
CA TYR A 947 7.75 -1.09 44.91
C TYR A 947 8.81 -0.97 46.02
N ASN A 948 8.62 -1.71 47.11
CA ASN A 948 9.58 -1.72 48.22
C ASN A 948 10.93 -2.32 47.81
N TRP A 949 10.91 -3.35 46.96
CA TRP A 949 12.10 -3.95 46.40
C TRP A 949 12.87 -2.97 45.50
N MET A 950 12.25 -2.35 44.49
CA MET A 950 12.93 -1.46 43.55
C MET A 950 13.50 -0.22 44.26
N LYS A 951 12.79 0.29 45.27
CA LYS A 951 13.25 1.41 46.09
C LYS A 951 14.48 1.05 46.92
N LYS A 952 14.50 -0.16 47.49
CA LYS A 952 15.64 -0.67 48.27
C LYS A 952 16.84 -0.95 47.39
N ASP A 953 16.61 -1.55 46.23
CA ASP A 953 17.63 -1.88 45.23
C ASP A 953 18.38 -0.63 44.76
N MET A 954 17.66 0.32 44.16
CA MET A 954 18.24 1.57 43.65
C MET A 954 18.93 2.41 44.73
N ALA A 955 18.43 2.39 45.98
CA ALA A 955 19.05 3.09 47.09
C ALA A 955 20.36 2.44 47.58
N SER A 956 20.58 1.17 47.22
CA SER A 956 21.77 0.40 47.63
C SER A 956 22.94 0.52 46.65
N VAL A 957 22.74 1.15 45.49
CA VAL A 957 23.73 1.23 44.40
C VAL A 957 24.95 2.06 44.82
N ASP A 958 26.12 1.43 44.79
CA ASP A 958 27.41 2.12 44.96
C ASP A 958 27.84 2.79 43.66
N ARG A 959 27.42 4.05 43.49
CA ARG A 959 27.69 4.86 42.29
C ARG A 959 29.18 5.14 42.04
N SER A 960 30.08 4.80 42.97
CA SER A 960 31.52 4.86 42.72
C SER A 960 32.04 3.67 41.91
N LYS A 961 31.30 2.55 41.91
CA LYS A 961 31.58 1.35 41.11
C LYS A 961 30.73 1.29 39.86
N THR A 962 29.43 1.51 40.01
CA THR A 962 28.44 1.49 38.92
C THR A 962 27.83 2.89 38.79
N PRO A 963 28.54 3.84 38.16
CA PRO A 963 28.06 5.21 38.06
C PRO A 963 26.72 5.29 37.34
N TRP A 964 26.42 4.40 36.39
CA TRP A 964 25.19 4.40 35.62
C TRP A 964 24.13 3.53 36.26
N LEU A 965 23.00 4.14 36.64
CA LEU A 965 21.80 3.44 37.08
C LEU A 965 20.77 3.45 35.96
N ILE A 966 20.49 2.29 35.38
CA ILE A 966 19.50 2.10 34.32
C ILE A 966 18.28 1.38 34.89
N PHE A 967 17.10 1.97 34.69
CA PHE A 967 15.83 1.36 35.04
C PHE A 967 15.16 0.81 33.77
N ALA A 968 14.76 -0.45 33.78
CA ALA A 968 14.14 -1.08 32.61
C ALA A 968 12.85 -1.82 32.97
N GLY A 969 11.89 -1.77 32.06
CA GLY A 969 10.63 -2.51 32.15
C GLY A 969 9.99 -2.62 30.77
N HIS A 970 8.71 -3.02 30.71
CA HIS A 970 8.03 -3.19 29.43
C HIS A 970 7.12 -2.00 29.07
N ARG A 971 6.01 -1.77 29.79
CA ARG A 971 5.07 -0.66 29.51
C ARG A 971 5.65 0.73 29.86
N PRO A 972 5.64 1.72 28.95
CA PRO A 972 6.29 3.00 29.16
C PRO A 972 5.52 3.99 30.06
N MET A 973 6.26 4.90 30.72
CA MET A 973 5.68 6.07 31.41
C MET A 973 5.39 7.25 30.46
N TYR A 974 6.12 7.33 29.35
CA TYR A 974 6.01 8.37 28.34
C TYR A 974 6.01 7.76 26.95
N SER A 975 5.06 8.18 26.14
CA SER A 975 5.01 7.87 24.71
C SER A 975 4.15 8.93 24.03
N SER A 976 4.54 9.34 22.82
CA SER A 976 3.70 10.13 21.92
C SER A 976 2.92 9.26 20.94
N TYR A 977 2.69 7.98 21.25
CA TYR A 977 1.80 7.09 20.49
C TYR A 977 0.35 7.64 20.42
N LEU A 978 -0.35 7.33 19.33
CA LEU A 978 -1.71 7.83 19.06
C LEU A 978 -2.77 7.28 20.03
N VAL A 979 -2.59 6.05 20.52
CA VAL A 979 -3.50 5.40 21.47
C VAL A 979 -2.88 5.46 22.87
N LYS A 980 -3.71 5.53 23.91
CA LYS A 980 -3.23 5.54 25.29
C LYS A 980 -2.48 4.23 25.60
N SER A 981 -1.15 4.28 25.60
CA SER A 981 -0.23 3.17 25.91
C SER A 981 0.56 3.36 27.21
N THR A 982 0.26 4.44 27.95
CA THR A 982 0.90 4.77 29.23
C THR A 982 -0.12 4.76 30.37
N ASP A 983 0.31 4.33 31.56
CA ASP A 983 -0.47 4.45 32.79
C ASP A 983 0.03 5.65 33.61
N ASP A 984 -0.83 6.67 33.73
CA ASP A 984 -0.54 7.88 34.50
C ASP A 984 -0.25 7.55 35.98
N LYS A 985 -0.91 6.55 36.56
CA LYS A 985 -0.67 6.11 37.93
C LYS A 985 0.71 5.47 38.07
N PHE A 986 1.14 4.71 37.06
CA PHE A 986 2.48 4.11 37.04
C PHE A 986 3.54 5.18 37.08
N ARG A 987 3.40 6.19 36.20
CA ARG A 987 4.26 7.37 36.21
C ARG A 987 4.22 8.09 37.57
N ASP A 988 3.04 8.39 38.10
CA ASP A 988 2.90 9.17 39.33
C ASP A 988 3.50 8.47 40.57
N VAL A 989 3.48 7.14 40.62
CA VAL A 989 4.03 6.36 41.74
C VAL A 989 5.52 6.08 41.58
N VAL A 990 5.97 5.70 40.39
CA VAL A 990 7.33 5.20 40.17
C VAL A 990 8.31 6.33 39.84
N GLU A 991 7.91 7.32 39.04
CA GLU A 991 8.79 8.42 38.64
C GLU A 991 9.43 9.19 39.81
N PRO A 992 8.73 9.47 40.93
CA PRO A 992 9.36 10.07 42.11
C PRO A 992 10.48 9.21 42.72
N VAL A 993 10.37 7.88 42.64
CA VAL A 993 11.40 6.95 43.14
C VAL A 993 12.63 6.99 42.24
N LEU A 994 12.44 7.05 40.92
CA LEU A 994 13.53 7.18 39.96
C LEU A 994 14.32 8.48 40.15
N LEU A 995 13.60 9.59 40.36
CA LEU A 995 14.20 10.89 40.62
C LEU A 995 14.98 10.90 41.94
N ALA A 996 14.41 10.33 43.02
CA ALA A 996 15.04 10.29 44.34
C ALA A 996 16.36 9.50 44.35
N ASN A 997 16.45 8.44 43.54
CA ASN A 997 17.66 7.61 43.41
C ASN A 997 18.59 8.04 42.28
N LYS A 998 18.28 9.16 41.61
CA LYS A 998 19.06 9.71 40.50
C LYS A 998 19.32 8.68 39.38
N VAL A 999 18.26 8.03 38.93
CA VAL A 999 18.31 7.13 37.75
C VAL A 999 18.76 7.95 36.54
N ASP A 1000 19.70 7.42 35.76
CA ASP A 1000 20.29 8.13 34.62
C ASP A 1000 19.47 7.91 33.35
N LEU A 1001 19.14 6.66 33.05
CA LEU A 1001 18.42 6.24 31.85
C LEU A 1001 17.28 5.29 32.21
N VAL A 1002 16.13 5.47 31.57
CA VAL A 1002 14.96 4.61 31.68
C VAL A 1002 14.65 4.02 30.31
N LEU A 1003 14.45 2.71 30.24
CA LEU A 1003 14.21 1.97 28.99
C LEU A 1003 12.91 1.16 29.08
N PHE A 1004 12.05 1.32 28.08
CA PHE A 1004 10.77 0.60 27.98
C PHE A 1004 10.55 0.04 26.58
N GLY A 1005 9.77 -1.04 26.45
CA GLY A 1005 9.27 -1.58 25.18
C GLY A 1005 7.82 -1.15 24.93
N HIS A 1006 6.97 -2.13 24.58
CA HIS A 1006 5.51 -2.11 24.47
C HIS A 1006 4.94 -1.25 23.35
N VAL A 1007 5.46 -0.05 23.18
CA VAL A 1007 5.13 0.83 22.07
C VAL A 1007 6.13 0.55 20.95
N HIS A 1008 5.63 0.17 19.78
CA HIS A 1008 6.42 -0.41 18.70
C HIS A 1008 7.17 0.63 17.87
N ASN A 1009 7.92 1.50 18.52
CA ASN A 1009 8.76 2.51 17.90
C ASN A 1009 9.95 2.87 18.81
N TYR A 1010 10.79 3.77 18.32
CA TYR A 1010 11.84 4.41 19.10
C TYR A 1010 11.43 5.82 19.47
N GLU A 1011 11.47 6.15 20.76
CA GLU A 1011 11.22 7.52 21.20
C GLU A 1011 12.15 7.91 22.33
N ARG A 1012 12.86 9.03 22.20
CA ARG A 1012 13.74 9.58 23.24
C ARG A 1012 13.21 10.88 23.78
N THR A 1013 13.26 11.01 25.11
CA THR A 1013 12.81 12.20 25.83
C THR A 1013 13.95 13.16 26.20
N CYS A 1014 13.63 14.39 26.59
CA CYS A 1014 14.52 15.25 27.37
C CYS A 1014 14.74 14.66 28.79
N SER A 1015 15.57 15.28 29.63
CA SER A 1015 15.59 14.91 31.06
C SER A 1015 14.27 15.33 31.69
N ILE A 1016 13.41 14.36 31.99
CA ILE A 1016 11.97 14.58 32.17
C ILE A 1016 11.48 14.18 33.56
N TYR A 1017 10.61 15.02 34.14
CA TYR A 1017 9.86 14.72 35.36
C TYR A 1017 8.48 15.35 35.30
N LYS A 1018 7.42 14.60 35.64
CA LYS A 1018 6.03 15.09 35.62
C LYS A 1018 5.66 15.78 34.30
N SER A 1019 6.01 15.16 33.18
CA SER A 1019 5.80 15.67 31.82
C SER A 1019 6.48 17.01 31.50
N GLN A 1020 7.48 17.42 32.31
CA GLN A 1020 8.25 18.65 32.11
C GLN A 1020 9.72 18.35 31.87
N CYS A 1021 10.32 18.99 30.87
CA CYS A 1021 11.76 18.97 30.69
C CYS A 1021 12.44 19.77 31.79
N LEU A 1022 13.17 19.09 32.67
CA LEU A 1022 14.01 19.74 33.68
C LEU A 1022 15.41 20.06 33.15
N ALA A 1023 15.85 19.36 32.10
CA ALA A 1023 17.03 19.73 31.31
C ALA A 1023 16.88 19.28 29.85
N MET A 1024 17.44 20.09 28.95
CA MET A 1024 17.58 19.78 27.54
C MET A 1024 19.03 19.37 27.24
N PRO A 1025 19.27 18.44 26.30
CA PRO A 1025 20.61 18.12 25.86
C PRO A 1025 21.24 19.30 25.12
N ARG A 1026 22.57 19.35 25.12
CA ARG A 1026 23.35 20.25 24.24
C ARG A 1026 24.00 19.41 23.16
N LYS A 1027 24.05 19.92 21.94
CA LYS A 1027 24.83 19.27 20.88
C LYS A 1027 26.33 19.44 21.14
N ASP A 1028 27.08 18.36 21.03
CA ASP A 1028 28.54 18.39 21.06
C ASP A 1028 29.14 18.81 19.71
N GLU A 1029 30.47 18.81 19.60
CA GLU A 1029 31.21 19.18 18.39
C GLU A 1029 30.89 18.29 17.18
N ASN A 1030 30.37 17.07 17.40
CA ASN A 1030 29.97 16.13 16.36
C ASN A 1030 28.45 16.14 16.12
N GLY A 1031 27.71 17.04 16.77
CA GLY A 1031 26.26 17.18 16.65
C GLY A 1031 25.44 16.20 17.49
N ILE A 1032 26.09 15.40 18.36
CA ILE A 1032 25.45 14.39 19.22
C ILE A 1032 24.84 15.07 20.44
N ASP A 1033 23.61 14.68 20.79
CA ASP A 1033 22.92 15.20 21.96
C ASP A 1033 23.62 14.72 23.25
N THR A 1034 24.10 15.67 24.05
CA THR A 1034 24.84 15.41 25.29
C THR A 1034 24.05 15.93 26.49
N TYR A 1035 23.71 15.01 27.40
CA TYR A 1035 23.11 15.30 28.70
C TYR A 1035 24.22 15.38 29.76
N ASP A 1036 24.37 16.56 30.37
CA ASP A 1036 25.32 16.78 31.46
C ASP A 1036 24.66 16.48 32.81
N ASN A 1037 24.95 15.30 33.37
CA ASN A 1037 24.43 14.85 34.66
C ASN A 1037 25.31 15.27 35.85
N SER A 1038 26.31 16.16 35.66
CA SER A 1038 27.10 16.72 36.78
C SER A 1038 26.23 17.47 37.80
N ASN A 1039 25.14 18.09 37.34
CA ASN A 1039 24.09 18.66 38.18
C ASN A 1039 22.74 17.99 37.85
N TYR A 1040 22.67 16.68 38.12
CA TYR A 1040 21.51 15.83 37.87
C TYR A 1040 20.17 16.53 38.10
N LYS A 1041 19.28 16.44 37.09
CA LYS A 1041 17.94 17.03 37.13
C LYS A 1041 16.84 15.99 37.16
N ALA A 1042 16.88 15.04 36.24
CA ALA A 1042 15.87 14.01 36.02
C ALA A 1042 16.45 12.93 35.09
N PRO A 1043 15.89 11.71 35.05
CA PRO A 1043 16.32 10.69 34.10
C PRO A 1043 16.01 11.09 32.65
N VAL A 1044 16.80 10.58 31.72
CA VAL A 1044 16.40 10.48 30.31
C VAL A 1044 15.59 9.20 30.15
N GLN A 1045 14.48 9.24 29.42
CA GLN A 1045 13.71 8.03 29.09
C GLN A 1045 13.73 7.75 27.59
N ALA A 1046 13.78 6.46 27.23
CA ALA A 1046 13.63 6.01 25.86
C ALA A 1046 12.68 4.80 25.75
N VAL A 1047 11.78 4.85 24.78
CA VAL A 1047 11.01 3.71 24.27
C VAL A 1047 11.87 3.02 23.21
N VAL A 1048 12.00 1.70 23.31
CA VAL A 1048 12.83 0.86 22.45
C VAL A 1048 12.09 -0.41 21.98
N GLY A 1049 10.77 -0.31 21.76
CA GLY A 1049 9.91 -1.43 21.37
C GLY A 1049 9.86 -1.74 19.87
N MET A 1050 10.83 -1.27 19.09
CA MET A 1050 10.79 -1.32 17.63
C MET A 1050 11.38 -2.58 16.99
N ALA A 1051 11.69 -3.64 17.74
CA ALA A 1051 12.54 -4.72 17.24
C ALA A 1051 11.85 -5.73 16.32
N GLY A 1052 10.52 -5.78 16.27
CA GLY A 1052 9.89 -6.76 15.38
C GLY A 1052 8.41 -6.60 15.15
N PHE A 1053 7.65 -6.23 16.17
CA PHE A 1053 6.21 -6.06 16.04
C PHE A 1053 5.83 -4.97 15.05
N SER A 1054 4.59 -4.98 14.55
CA SER A 1054 4.09 -3.95 13.63
C SER A 1054 4.30 -2.54 14.22
N LEU A 1055 5.02 -1.69 13.50
CA LEU A 1055 5.49 -0.40 14.01
C LEU A 1055 4.35 0.58 14.30
N ASP A 1056 4.48 1.27 15.43
CA ASP A 1056 3.49 2.21 15.95
C ASP A 1056 3.77 3.65 15.50
N LYS A 1057 2.74 4.31 14.97
CA LYS A 1057 2.81 5.71 14.52
C LYS A 1057 2.76 6.70 15.70
N PHE A 1058 3.50 7.80 15.57
CA PHE A 1058 3.44 8.90 16.54
C PHE A 1058 2.22 9.81 16.32
N SER A 1059 1.79 10.45 17.39
CA SER A 1059 0.84 11.54 17.40
C SER A 1059 1.40 12.77 16.66
N LEU A 1060 0.52 13.44 15.93
CA LEU A 1060 0.81 14.72 15.27
C LEU A 1060 1.07 15.84 16.29
N LEU A 1061 0.56 15.69 17.52
CA LEU A 1061 0.83 16.59 18.63
C LEU A 1061 2.21 16.27 19.21
N VAL A 1062 3.21 17.05 18.84
CA VAL A 1062 4.56 16.93 19.39
C VAL A 1062 4.59 17.54 20.78
N THR A 1063 4.74 16.69 21.79
CA THR A 1063 5.01 17.15 23.14
C THR A 1063 6.44 17.70 23.21
N GLY A 1064 6.63 18.83 23.88
CA GLY A 1064 7.95 19.48 23.96
C GLY A 1064 9.03 18.67 24.67
N TRP A 1065 8.67 17.53 25.26
CA TRP A 1065 9.59 16.59 25.88
C TRP A 1065 10.08 15.47 24.97
N SER A 1066 9.45 15.23 23.82
CA SER A 1066 9.83 14.19 22.85
C SER A 1066 10.86 14.77 21.87
N LEU A 1067 12.10 14.26 21.92
CA LEU A 1067 13.25 14.84 21.20
C LEU A 1067 13.63 14.05 19.95
N SER A 1068 13.44 12.73 19.95
CA SER A 1068 13.67 11.88 18.79
C SER A 1068 12.56 10.83 18.70
N ARG A 1069 12.03 10.62 17.50
CA ARG A 1069 10.90 9.74 17.21
C ARG A 1069 11.17 9.02 15.90
N ILE A 1070 11.40 7.72 15.97
CA ILE A 1070 11.72 6.88 14.80
C ILE A 1070 10.80 5.68 14.80
N SER A 1071 10.06 5.50 13.70
CA SER A 1071 9.15 4.38 13.50
C SER A 1071 9.74 3.46 12.43
N GLU A 1072 10.87 2.84 12.74
CA GLU A 1072 11.59 1.90 11.89
C GLU A 1072 12.11 0.73 12.73
N PHE A 1073 12.26 -0.44 12.11
CA PHE A 1073 12.82 -1.62 12.78
C PHE A 1073 14.29 -1.41 13.14
N GLY A 1074 14.67 -1.82 14.34
CA GLY A 1074 16.00 -1.58 14.85
C GLY A 1074 16.22 -2.14 16.24
N TYR A 1075 17.35 -1.77 16.81
CA TYR A 1075 17.72 -2.05 18.19
C TYR A 1075 18.58 -0.90 18.70
N VAL A 1076 18.68 -0.76 20.02
CA VAL A 1076 19.58 0.22 20.63
C VAL A 1076 20.89 -0.47 21.01
N LYS A 1077 22.01 0.15 20.64
CA LYS A 1077 23.35 -0.20 21.10
C LYS A 1077 23.82 0.86 22.10
N ALA A 1078 24.36 0.43 23.23
CA ALA A 1078 24.89 1.31 24.25
C ALA A 1078 26.32 0.93 24.63
N HIS A 1079 27.14 1.95 24.89
CA HIS A 1079 28.51 1.81 25.41
C HIS A 1079 28.63 2.69 26.65
N ALA A 1080 28.71 2.05 27.81
CA ALA A 1080 28.93 2.69 29.09
C ALA A 1080 30.41 2.58 29.47
N THR A 1081 31.00 3.69 29.89
CA THR A 1081 32.32 3.77 30.54
C THR A 1081 32.14 4.24 31.98
N MET A 1082 33.18 4.64 32.72
CA MET A 1082 33.00 5.25 34.04
C MET A 1082 32.43 6.68 33.98
N ASP A 1083 32.67 7.41 32.89
CA ASP A 1083 32.38 8.85 32.79
C ASP A 1083 31.35 9.21 31.72
N GLU A 1084 31.12 8.32 30.76
CA GLU A 1084 30.16 8.48 29.66
C GLU A 1084 29.29 7.24 29.43
N LEU A 1085 28.00 7.46 29.16
CA LEU A 1085 27.06 6.48 28.62
C LEU A 1085 26.57 6.95 27.24
N MET A 1086 27.09 6.33 26.17
CA MET A 1086 26.66 6.56 24.79
C MET A 1086 25.54 5.58 24.42
N VAL A 1087 24.50 6.06 23.75
CA VAL A 1087 23.34 5.29 23.32
C VAL A 1087 22.99 5.63 21.88
N GLU A 1088 22.85 4.62 21.04
CA GLU A 1088 22.64 4.74 19.60
C GLU A 1088 21.47 3.85 19.17
N PHE A 1089 20.50 4.42 18.47
CA PHE A 1089 19.49 3.64 17.75
C PHE A 1089 20.03 3.24 16.36
N VAL A 1090 20.03 1.94 16.08
CA VAL A 1090 20.54 1.36 14.83
C VAL A 1090 19.40 0.73 14.04
N ASN A 1091 19.20 1.19 12.80
CA ASN A 1091 18.22 0.62 11.89
C ASN A 1091 18.64 -0.78 11.41
N SER A 1092 17.72 -1.74 11.47
CA SER A 1092 17.96 -3.17 11.20
C SER A 1092 18.01 -3.56 9.72
N ASN A 1093 17.79 -2.64 8.80
CA ASN A 1093 17.93 -2.89 7.36
C ASN A 1093 19.17 -2.19 6.79
N THR A 1094 19.35 -0.91 7.14
CA THR A 1094 20.41 -0.05 6.61
C THR A 1094 21.71 -0.11 7.41
N ARG A 1095 21.68 -0.63 8.65
CA ARG A 1095 22.82 -0.63 9.60
C ARG A 1095 23.29 0.77 10.01
N LYS A 1096 22.51 1.81 9.70
CA LYS A 1096 22.85 3.20 10.03
C LYS A 1096 22.34 3.55 11.42
N VAL A 1097 23.14 4.34 12.13
CA VAL A 1097 22.71 5.03 13.36
C VAL A 1097 21.80 6.19 12.93
N GLN A 1098 20.58 6.25 13.45
CA GLN A 1098 19.61 7.30 13.12
C GLN A 1098 19.32 8.25 14.30
N ASP A 1099 19.58 7.81 15.53
CA ASP A 1099 19.65 8.70 16.69
C ASP A 1099 20.85 8.31 17.56
N SER A 1100 21.48 9.31 18.16
CA SER A 1100 22.57 9.10 19.12
C SER A 1100 22.52 10.17 20.20
N PHE A 1101 22.77 9.75 21.43
CA PHE A 1101 22.93 10.65 22.56
C PHE A 1101 23.89 10.07 23.58
N ARG A 1102 24.52 10.95 24.35
CA ARG A 1102 25.38 10.56 25.47
C ARG A 1102 24.96 11.22 26.76
N ILE A 1103 25.11 10.51 27.87
CA ILE A 1103 24.98 11.05 29.22
C ILE A 1103 26.38 11.09 29.83
N THR A 1104 26.77 12.23 30.40
CA THR A 1104 28.13 12.43 30.94
C THR A 1104 28.09 12.83 32.41
N LYS A 1105 29.11 12.43 33.17
CA LYS A 1105 29.34 12.86 34.54
C LYS A 1105 30.77 13.39 34.63
N LYS A 1106 30.96 14.65 35.00
CA LYS A 1106 32.31 15.14 35.31
C LYS A 1106 32.78 14.56 36.64
N GLN A 1107 33.90 13.83 36.65
CA GLN A 1107 34.69 13.68 37.86
C GLN A 1107 35.30 15.05 38.19
N ASN A 1108 34.98 15.60 39.35
CA ASN A 1108 35.87 16.60 39.94
C ASN A 1108 37.17 15.85 40.28
N SER A 1109 38.19 16.06 39.46
CA SER A 1109 39.59 15.69 39.75
C SER A 1109 40.07 16.28 41.07
#